data_AF-A0A835FNM9-F1
#
_entry.id   AF-A0A835FNM9-F1
#
_cell.length_a   1.000
_cell.length_b   1.000
_cell.length_c   1.000
_cell.angle_alpha   90.00
_cell.angle_beta   90.00
_cell.angle_gamma   90.00
#
_symmetry.space_group_name_H-M   'P 1'
#
loop_
_entity.id
_entity.type
_entity.pdbx_description
1 polymer ?
#
loop_
_entity_poly.entity_id
_entity_poly.type
_entity_poly.pdbx_seq_one_letter_code
_entity_poly.pdbx_strand_id
1 'polypeptide(L)'
;MAISHLRAALSRIVGSQSRLPTSSHAHPLVFPHRILGSSAAAAFCSRSFAVEDYLVSRCGLTKAQALKAAAKLSHLRSGAKPEAVLAYLESTLGVPPAGVSRTVVTDPTLLCCNVEKTLVPRVAELHELGLSRDEIARLVPLAPISLHSRLLRSNVEFWLGELGSFDKLLRVLRWCSSLLATDLDKVTRPNVALLRECGMDISKIAATDMYSSLLFVINPSNLKDSVQRVEEMGIDRAAGVFRYALAIFAFTDKEVIAMRIQLLHTLGFSKDDVLAMVRKQPFVLGLSEKKVRGNLNFLMKDAGLEASYIVQRPVLLLYSVERRLLPRHCLLKVLKEKGLLKGELSYYFTASMAEKDFVRKFVLPFKNHVPGIIDDYTSKCLKKATDGIGILWEKTLVPRVAELHEVGLSWDEIARLAPNAPCSSFLLSNLEFWVGELGSVDKLLPLFRRCSSLLVTDLDKVTRPNLVFLRQCGLSVSEIAAIDMYSPSIFTMKLENPKEAVQRVEELGIQRGVGMFRYALSLVAITKKEVVARRIRLLHDLGFSKDDALAIARKQPLVLSLSEKKIRGNLKFLMKDVGMEVLYIVTRPVLLIYSVEWRLMPRRCLLKVLKEKGLLKGELDYYTTASMAEKAFVEKFVHPFKTMPRASPMTMPPDAWGR
;
A
#
# COMPACT_ATOMS: atom_id res chain seq x y z
N MET A 1 -28.34 6.09 35.46
CA MET A 1 -29.43 5.19 35.02
C MET A 1 -29.10 4.35 33.77
N ALA A 2 -28.13 4.69 32.90
CA ALA A 2 -27.84 3.84 31.72
C ALA A 2 -27.43 2.38 32.04
N ILE A 3 -26.62 2.17 33.08
CA ILE A 3 -26.05 0.85 33.43
C ILE A 3 -27.12 -0.17 33.89
N SER A 4 -28.23 0.28 34.49
CA SER A 4 -29.31 -0.62 34.95
C SER A 4 -30.10 -1.24 33.80
N HIS A 5 -30.30 -0.51 32.69
CA HIS A 5 -31.00 -1.06 31.51
C HIS A 5 -30.17 -2.13 30.78
N LEU A 6 -28.85 -1.95 30.70
CA LEU A 6 -27.93 -2.96 30.15
C LEU A 6 -27.96 -4.28 30.93
N ARG A 7 -28.00 -4.24 32.27
CA ARG A 7 -28.19 -5.44 33.09
C ARG A 7 -29.57 -6.07 32.89
N ALA A 8 -30.64 -5.27 32.82
CA ALA A 8 -32.00 -5.76 32.64
C ALA A 8 -32.23 -6.47 31.29
N ALA A 9 -31.54 -6.03 30.22
CA ALA A 9 -31.58 -6.69 28.92
C ALA A 9 -30.91 -8.08 28.94
N LEU A 10 -29.69 -8.16 29.50
CA LEU A 10 -28.91 -9.40 29.51
C LEU A 10 -29.55 -10.52 30.34
N SER A 11 -30.22 -10.19 31.45
CA SER A 11 -30.93 -11.18 32.29
C SER A 11 -32.07 -11.91 31.57
N ARG A 12 -32.57 -11.40 30.44
CA ARG A 12 -33.64 -12.05 29.65
C ARG A 12 -33.13 -13.08 28.62
N ILE A 13 -31.83 -13.11 28.34
CA ILE A 13 -31.24 -13.95 27.28
C ILE A 13 -30.66 -15.26 27.84
N VAL A 14 -30.32 -15.30 29.14
CA VAL A 14 -29.74 -16.48 29.82
C VAL A 14 -30.82 -17.38 30.47
N GLY A 15 -32.09 -16.96 30.43
CA GLY A 15 -33.19 -17.52 31.23
C GLY A 15 -34.00 -18.68 30.62
N SER A 16 -33.37 -19.67 29.97
CA SER A 16 -34.10 -20.82 29.38
C SER A 16 -33.33 -22.15 29.44
N GLN A 17 -33.10 -22.67 30.65
CA GLN A 17 -32.65 -24.06 30.80
C GLN A 17 -33.77 -25.06 30.46
N SER A 18 -33.37 -26.07 29.68
CA SER A 18 -34.01 -27.36 29.42
C SER A 18 -35.11 -27.84 30.37
N ARG A 19 -36.18 -28.40 29.79
CA ARG A 19 -36.90 -29.54 30.38
C ARG A 19 -37.00 -30.68 29.35
N LEU A 20 -36.75 -31.91 29.82
CA LEU A 20 -36.94 -33.16 29.08
C LEU A 20 -38.43 -33.50 28.96
N PRO A 21 -38.77 -34.47 28.10
CA PRO A 21 -39.34 -35.70 28.65
C PRO A 21 -38.65 -36.99 28.17
N THR A 22 -38.44 -37.92 29.11
CA THR A 22 -38.48 -39.39 28.92
C THR A 22 -39.91 -39.83 28.58
N SER A 23 -40.23 -40.95 27.91
CA SER A 23 -39.51 -42.03 27.20
C SER A 23 -40.55 -42.70 26.24
N SER A 24 -40.60 -43.97 25.76
CA SER A 24 -39.89 -45.25 25.96
C SER A 24 -40.27 -46.24 24.82
N HIS A 25 -39.54 -47.37 24.67
CA HIS A 25 -39.88 -48.56 23.83
C HIS A 25 -39.89 -48.36 22.28
N ALA A 26 -39.57 -49.33 21.40
CA ALA A 26 -38.87 -50.62 21.50
C ALA A 26 -38.29 -51.06 20.11
N HIS A 27 -37.53 -52.17 20.08
CA HIS A 27 -36.92 -52.85 18.90
C HIS A 27 -37.96 -53.66 18.07
N PRO A 28 -37.65 -54.33 16.90
CA PRO A 28 -36.33 -54.74 16.39
C PRO A 28 -36.07 -54.66 14.85
N LEU A 29 -34.95 -55.29 14.44
CA LEU A 29 -34.34 -55.44 13.12
C LEU A 29 -35.19 -56.19 12.06
N VAL A 30 -35.05 -55.81 10.77
CA VAL A 30 -35.21 -56.71 9.60
C VAL A 30 -34.24 -56.31 8.47
N PHE A 31 -33.47 -57.27 7.93
CA PHE A 31 -32.85 -57.21 6.60
C PHE A 31 -33.77 -57.95 5.59
N PRO A 32 -33.76 -57.58 4.29
CA PRO A 32 -33.17 -58.55 3.36
C PRO A 32 -32.40 -57.92 2.17
N HIS A 33 -31.50 -58.71 1.59
CA HIS A 33 -30.92 -58.45 0.27
C HIS A 33 -31.97 -58.54 -0.84
N ARG A 34 -31.72 -57.87 -1.97
CA ARG A 34 -31.99 -58.49 -3.28
C ARG A 34 -30.93 -58.11 -4.30
N ILE A 35 -30.49 -59.12 -5.06
CA ILE A 35 -29.49 -59.02 -6.13
C ILE A 35 -30.23 -58.91 -7.47
N LEU A 36 -29.77 -58.00 -8.32
CA LEU A 36 -29.89 -57.93 -9.80
C LEU A 36 -29.30 -56.57 -10.21
N GLY A 37 -28.57 -56.40 -11.31
CA GLY A 37 -28.07 -57.33 -12.33
C GLY A 37 -27.26 -56.53 -13.35
N SER A 38 -26.23 -57.12 -13.97
CA SER A 38 -25.33 -56.36 -14.85
C SER A 38 -25.99 -55.95 -16.17
N SER A 39 -25.77 -54.70 -16.59
CA SER A 39 -25.69 -54.34 -18.01
C SER A 39 -24.78 -53.11 -18.17
N ALA A 40 -24.05 -53.04 -19.28
CA ALA A 40 -23.01 -52.03 -19.51
C ALA A 40 -23.19 -51.28 -20.84
N ALA A 41 -22.68 -50.04 -20.86
CA ALA A 41 -22.24 -49.29 -22.04
C ALA A 41 -23.26 -49.01 -23.19
N ALA A 42 -24.02 -47.91 -23.07
CA ALA A 42 -24.29 -46.94 -24.15
C ALA A 42 -25.08 -45.73 -23.58
N ALA A 43 -24.89 -44.47 -23.98
CA ALA A 43 -23.84 -43.88 -24.82
C ALA A 43 -23.42 -42.51 -24.25
N PHE A 44 -22.23 -42.01 -24.62
CA PHE A 44 -21.79 -40.68 -24.24
C PHE A 44 -22.64 -39.60 -24.92
N CYS A 45 -23.48 -38.92 -24.15
CA CYS A 45 -24.02 -37.63 -24.57
C CYS A 45 -22.85 -36.63 -24.64
N SER A 46 -22.49 -36.19 -25.84
CA SER A 46 -21.34 -35.32 -26.11
C SER A 46 -21.57 -33.90 -25.59
N ARG A 47 -21.45 -33.73 -24.27
CA ARG A 47 -21.44 -32.41 -23.62
C ARG A 47 -20.39 -31.54 -24.32
N SER A 48 -20.87 -30.49 -24.97
CA SER A 48 -20.01 -29.46 -25.55
C SER A 48 -19.11 -28.89 -24.44
N PHE A 49 -17.85 -28.61 -24.79
CA PHE A 49 -16.89 -28.07 -23.82
C PHE A 49 -17.39 -26.72 -23.28
N ALA A 50 -17.84 -26.73 -22.01
CA ALA A 50 -18.43 -25.59 -21.33
C ALA A 50 -17.36 -24.55 -20.99
N VAL A 51 -17.00 -23.72 -21.97
CA VAL A 51 -15.90 -22.75 -21.87
C VAL A 51 -16.09 -21.79 -20.69
N GLU A 52 -17.32 -21.34 -20.40
CA GLU A 52 -17.58 -20.46 -19.26
C GLU A 52 -17.30 -21.15 -17.92
N ASP A 53 -17.85 -22.34 -17.69
CA ASP A 53 -17.63 -23.11 -16.46
C ASP A 53 -16.15 -23.49 -16.28
N TYR A 54 -15.44 -23.82 -17.36
CA TYR A 54 -13.99 -24.05 -17.34
C TYR A 54 -13.21 -22.79 -16.93
N LEU A 55 -13.56 -21.63 -17.49
CA LEU A 55 -12.90 -20.36 -17.15
C LEU A 55 -13.17 -19.92 -15.71
N VAL A 56 -14.37 -20.15 -15.18
CA VAL A 56 -14.69 -19.91 -13.77
C VAL A 56 -13.91 -20.87 -12.87
N SER A 57 -14.00 -22.18 -13.13
CA SER A 57 -13.45 -23.22 -12.23
C SER A 57 -11.93 -23.38 -12.28
N ARG A 58 -11.30 -23.27 -13.45
CA ARG A 58 -9.84 -23.40 -13.60
C ARG A 58 -9.11 -22.07 -13.64
N CYS A 59 -9.61 -21.07 -14.36
CA CYS A 59 -8.92 -19.79 -14.49
C CYS A 59 -9.29 -18.78 -13.38
N GLY A 60 -10.26 -19.10 -12.51
CA GLY A 60 -10.66 -18.24 -11.39
C GLY A 60 -11.40 -16.97 -11.78
N LEU A 61 -12.01 -16.94 -12.97
CA LEU A 61 -12.75 -15.77 -13.47
C LEU A 61 -14.13 -15.66 -12.78
N THR A 62 -14.63 -14.42 -12.64
CA THR A 62 -16.05 -14.23 -12.32
C THR A 62 -16.92 -14.62 -13.52
N LYS A 63 -18.18 -15.02 -13.32
CA LYS A 63 -19.09 -15.39 -14.43
C LYS A 63 -19.14 -14.33 -15.54
N ALA A 64 -19.24 -13.04 -15.18
CA ALA A 64 -19.24 -11.94 -16.14
C ALA A 64 -17.92 -11.82 -16.94
N GLN A 65 -16.78 -12.15 -16.34
CA GLN A 65 -15.49 -12.22 -17.05
C GLN A 65 -15.43 -13.47 -17.95
N ALA A 66 -15.86 -14.62 -17.44
CA ALA A 66 -15.84 -15.90 -18.13
C ALA A 66 -16.74 -15.89 -19.37
N LEU A 67 -17.97 -15.34 -19.28
CA LEU A 67 -18.89 -15.16 -20.40
C LEU A 67 -18.27 -14.26 -21.49
N LYS A 68 -17.69 -13.11 -21.10
CA LYS A 68 -17.01 -12.20 -22.03
C LYS A 68 -15.78 -12.83 -22.69
N ALA A 69 -15.07 -13.71 -21.98
CA ALA A 69 -13.93 -14.44 -22.50
C ALA A 69 -14.35 -15.60 -23.42
N ALA A 70 -15.39 -16.36 -23.05
CA ALA A 70 -15.94 -17.46 -23.83
C ALA A 70 -16.42 -17.02 -25.22
N ALA A 71 -16.92 -15.79 -25.36
CA ALA A 71 -17.27 -15.21 -26.66
C ALA A 71 -16.10 -15.17 -27.66
N LYS A 72 -14.85 -14.94 -27.19
CA LYS A 72 -13.63 -15.02 -28.03
C LYS A 72 -13.17 -16.46 -28.31
N LEU A 73 -13.70 -17.42 -27.57
CA LEU A 73 -13.29 -18.84 -27.53
C LEU A 73 -14.37 -19.79 -28.07
N SER A 74 -15.37 -19.25 -28.76
CA SER A 74 -16.54 -19.96 -29.34
C SER A 74 -16.20 -21.11 -30.29
N HIS A 75 -14.96 -21.19 -30.76
CA HIS A 75 -14.43 -22.27 -31.62
C HIS A 75 -13.76 -23.42 -30.83
N LEU A 76 -13.51 -23.28 -29.52
CA LEU A 76 -12.99 -24.39 -28.71
C LEU A 76 -14.03 -25.51 -28.57
N ARG A 77 -13.56 -26.75 -28.64
CA ARG A 77 -14.36 -27.98 -28.51
C ARG A 77 -13.81 -28.96 -27.46
N SER A 78 -12.65 -28.66 -26.89
CA SER A 78 -11.96 -29.46 -25.87
C SER A 78 -11.04 -28.57 -25.04
N GLY A 79 -10.87 -28.90 -23.76
CA GLY A 79 -9.97 -28.20 -22.84
C GLY A 79 -8.49 -28.50 -23.04
N ALA A 80 -8.11 -29.48 -23.87
CA ALA A 80 -6.72 -29.96 -23.97
C ALA A 80 -5.70 -28.87 -24.37
N LYS A 81 -6.06 -27.93 -25.26
CA LYS A 81 -5.22 -26.78 -25.60
C LYS A 81 -5.12 -25.76 -24.46
N PRO A 82 -6.24 -25.23 -23.91
CA PRO A 82 -6.22 -24.41 -22.71
C PRO A 82 -5.39 -25.01 -21.58
N GLU A 83 -5.55 -26.31 -21.32
CA GLU A 83 -4.88 -27.00 -20.22
C GLU A 83 -3.36 -27.06 -20.41
N ALA A 84 -2.88 -27.37 -21.63
CA ALA A 84 -1.45 -27.33 -21.94
C ALA A 84 -0.86 -25.91 -21.78
N VAL A 85 -1.62 -24.87 -22.17
CA VAL A 85 -1.21 -23.47 -21.98
C VAL A 85 -1.16 -23.10 -20.50
N LEU A 86 -2.18 -23.44 -19.70
CA LEU A 86 -2.18 -23.20 -18.25
C LEU A 86 -1.02 -23.92 -17.56
N ALA A 87 -0.82 -25.21 -17.84
CA ALA A 87 0.28 -25.99 -17.28
C ALA A 87 1.66 -25.40 -17.64
N TYR A 88 1.83 -24.86 -18.85
CA TYR A 88 3.06 -24.17 -19.24
C TYR A 88 3.27 -22.86 -18.46
N LEU A 89 2.24 -22.02 -18.35
CA LEU A 89 2.34 -20.76 -17.59
C LEU A 89 2.60 -21.02 -16.09
N GLU A 90 1.91 -21.99 -15.49
CA GLU A 90 1.98 -22.28 -14.05
C GLU A 90 3.25 -23.08 -13.71
N SER A 91 3.46 -24.25 -14.32
CA SER A 91 4.56 -25.15 -13.96
C SER A 91 5.89 -24.79 -14.61
N THR A 92 5.88 -24.40 -15.90
CA THR A 92 7.13 -24.14 -16.65
C THR A 92 7.62 -22.71 -16.49
N LEU A 93 6.74 -21.71 -16.45
CA LEU A 93 7.12 -20.32 -16.20
C LEU A 93 7.03 -19.93 -14.71
N GLY A 94 6.08 -20.47 -13.95
CA GLY A 94 5.88 -20.08 -12.54
C GLY A 94 4.97 -18.86 -12.35
N VAL A 95 4.09 -18.58 -13.32
CA VAL A 95 3.13 -17.47 -13.24
C VAL A 95 2.13 -17.76 -12.10
N PRO A 96 2.00 -16.90 -11.08
CA PRO A 96 1.07 -17.13 -9.98
C PRO A 96 -0.40 -17.16 -10.48
N PRO A 97 -1.31 -17.91 -9.85
CA PRO A 97 -2.70 -18.03 -10.31
C PRO A 97 -3.43 -16.71 -10.57
N ALA A 98 -3.23 -15.69 -9.72
CA ALA A 98 -3.80 -14.35 -9.94
C ALA A 98 -3.22 -13.61 -11.16
N GLY A 99 -2.02 -13.98 -11.60
CA GLY A 99 -1.42 -13.57 -12.88
C GLY A 99 -2.03 -14.33 -14.06
N VAL A 100 -2.25 -15.64 -13.92
CA VAL A 100 -2.96 -16.47 -14.92
C VAL A 100 -4.38 -15.95 -15.15
N SER A 101 -5.17 -15.73 -14.08
CA SER A 101 -6.51 -15.13 -14.19
C SER A 101 -6.49 -13.79 -14.95
N ARG A 102 -5.50 -12.92 -14.67
CA ARG A 102 -5.36 -11.63 -15.37
C ARG A 102 -5.02 -11.81 -16.85
N THR A 103 -4.07 -12.69 -17.14
CA THR A 103 -3.64 -13.07 -18.50
C THR A 103 -4.85 -13.48 -19.33
N VAL A 104 -5.67 -14.41 -18.81
CA VAL A 104 -6.88 -14.93 -19.46
C VAL A 104 -8.01 -13.90 -19.55
N VAL A 105 -8.18 -13.02 -18.56
CA VAL A 105 -9.16 -11.90 -18.64
C VAL A 105 -8.81 -10.90 -19.73
N THR A 106 -7.54 -10.56 -19.89
CA THR A 106 -7.08 -9.58 -20.90
C THR A 106 -7.05 -10.19 -22.30
N ASP A 107 -6.43 -11.37 -22.45
CA ASP A 107 -6.43 -12.12 -23.70
C ASP A 107 -6.76 -13.61 -23.51
N PRO A 108 -8.06 -13.98 -23.63
CA PRO A 108 -8.48 -15.37 -23.63
C PRO A 108 -7.85 -16.19 -24.76
N THR A 109 -7.50 -15.56 -25.90
CA THR A 109 -7.07 -16.30 -27.11
C THR A 109 -5.70 -16.98 -26.97
N LEU A 110 -4.92 -16.57 -25.95
CA LEU A 110 -3.71 -17.27 -25.54
C LEU A 110 -3.95 -18.77 -25.24
N LEU A 111 -5.14 -19.12 -24.73
CA LEU A 111 -5.54 -20.52 -24.45
C LEU A 111 -5.74 -21.37 -25.73
N CYS A 112 -5.73 -20.75 -26.92
CA CYS A 112 -5.79 -21.45 -28.21
C CYS A 112 -4.42 -21.67 -28.86
N CYS A 113 -3.36 -21.03 -28.33
CA CYS A 113 -2.00 -21.14 -28.84
C CYS A 113 -1.46 -22.58 -28.76
N ASN A 114 -0.47 -22.89 -29.59
CA ASN A 114 0.30 -24.11 -29.46
C ASN A 114 1.55 -23.81 -28.61
N VAL A 115 1.75 -24.55 -27.51
CA VAL A 115 2.86 -24.30 -26.58
C VAL A 115 4.21 -24.39 -27.30
N GLU A 116 4.50 -25.53 -27.94
CA GLU A 116 5.77 -25.80 -28.62
C GLU A 116 6.03 -24.90 -29.84
N LYS A 117 5.00 -24.57 -30.62
CA LYS A 117 5.14 -23.79 -31.87
C LYS A 117 4.95 -22.28 -31.68
N THR A 118 4.61 -21.81 -30.48
CA THR A 118 4.35 -20.39 -30.24
C THR A 118 4.99 -19.91 -28.95
N LEU A 119 4.59 -20.45 -27.80
CA LEU A 119 4.99 -19.93 -26.50
C LEU A 119 6.44 -20.29 -26.15
N VAL A 120 6.88 -21.52 -26.41
CA VAL A 120 8.26 -21.96 -26.18
C VAL A 120 9.27 -21.11 -26.99
N PRO A 121 9.10 -20.88 -28.30
CA PRO A 121 9.94 -19.95 -29.05
C PRO A 121 9.91 -18.51 -28.53
N ARG A 122 8.74 -17.98 -28.13
CA ARG A 122 8.66 -16.61 -27.57
C ARG A 122 9.40 -16.49 -26.23
N VAL A 123 9.40 -17.53 -25.40
CA VAL A 123 10.11 -17.55 -24.11
C VAL A 123 11.62 -17.76 -24.30
N ALA A 124 12.04 -18.59 -25.26
CA ALA A 124 13.45 -18.73 -25.63
C ALA A 124 14.05 -17.38 -26.11
N GLU A 125 13.33 -16.66 -26.98
CA GLU A 125 13.73 -15.32 -27.44
C GLU A 125 13.90 -14.31 -26.27
N LEU A 126 13.11 -14.42 -25.21
CA LEU A 126 13.26 -13.58 -24.01
C LEU A 126 14.44 -14.01 -23.13
N HIS A 127 14.73 -15.31 -23.02
CA HIS A 127 15.92 -15.79 -22.33
C HIS A 127 17.22 -15.40 -23.06
N GLU A 128 17.22 -15.36 -24.40
CA GLU A 128 18.34 -14.83 -25.19
C GLU A 128 18.59 -13.33 -24.97
N LEU A 129 17.56 -12.57 -24.59
CA LEU A 129 17.68 -11.17 -24.13
C LEU A 129 18.11 -11.06 -22.65
N GLY A 130 18.45 -12.18 -22.00
CA GLY A 130 18.95 -12.23 -20.63
C GLY A 130 17.88 -12.18 -19.54
N LEU A 131 16.58 -12.24 -19.86
CA LEU A 131 15.53 -12.23 -18.84
C LEU A 131 15.50 -13.56 -18.07
N SER A 132 15.42 -13.48 -16.74
CA SER A 132 15.21 -14.65 -15.90
C SER A 132 13.77 -15.19 -15.97
N ARG A 133 13.57 -16.43 -15.53
CA ARG A 133 12.24 -17.06 -15.45
C ARG A 133 11.24 -16.25 -14.60
N ASP A 134 11.67 -15.67 -13.47
CA ASP A 134 10.83 -14.79 -12.63
C ASP A 134 10.38 -13.55 -13.39
N GLU A 135 11.30 -12.93 -14.13
CA GLU A 135 11.02 -11.73 -14.91
C GLU A 135 10.02 -12.03 -16.04
N ILE A 136 10.19 -13.12 -16.78
CA ILE A 136 9.21 -13.57 -17.78
C ILE A 136 7.84 -13.85 -17.12
N ALA A 137 7.81 -14.54 -15.98
CA ALA A 137 6.56 -14.81 -15.25
C ALA A 137 5.86 -13.53 -14.76
N ARG A 138 6.62 -12.47 -14.46
CA ARG A 138 6.11 -11.13 -14.11
C ARG A 138 5.69 -10.30 -15.33
N LEU A 139 6.23 -10.59 -16.52
CA LEU A 139 5.89 -9.94 -17.79
C LEU A 139 4.56 -10.46 -18.36
N VAL A 140 4.34 -11.78 -18.29
CA VAL A 140 3.13 -12.49 -18.78
C VAL A 140 1.81 -11.77 -18.46
N PRO A 141 1.49 -11.45 -17.19
CA PRO A 141 0.20 -10.84 -16.82
C PRO A 141 0.09 -9.34 -17.15
N LEU A 142 1.07 -8.75 -17.83
CA LEU A 142 1.09 -7.34 -18.24
C LEU A 142 1.12 -7.15 -19.77
N ALA A 143 1.61 -8.14 -20.53
CA ALA A 143 1.62 -8.09 -22.00
C ALA A 143 1.11 -9.39 -22.67
N PRO A 144 -0.06 -9.95 -22.27
CA PRO A 144 -0.48 -11.30 -22.68
C PRO A 144 -0.71 -11.44 -24.19
N ILE A 145 -1.21 -10.39 -24.85
CA ILE A 145 -1.39 -10.32 -26.32
C ILE A 145 -0.03 -10.46 -27.04
N SER A 146 1.05 -9.99 -26.42
CA SER A 146 2.39 -10.02 -27.02
C SER A 146 3.06 -11.39 -26.89
N LEU A 147 2.62 -12.26 -25.98
CA LEU A 147 3.20 -13.60 -25.75
C LEU A 147 3.04 -14.57 -26.93
N HIS A 148 2.20 -14.24 -27.90
CA HIS A 148 2.07 -14.96 -29.18
C HIS A 148 2.42 -14.11 -30.41
N SER A 149 2.84 -12.86 -30.20
CA SER A 149 3.29 -11.95 -31.27
C SER A 149 4.76 -12.16 -31.61
N ARG A 150 5.08 -12.15 -32.92
CA ARG A 150 6.47 -12.16 -33.40
C ARG A 150 7.25 -10.89 -33.04
N LEU A 151 6.55 -9.79 -32.70
CA LEU A 151 7.16 -8.51 -32.32
C LEU A 151 7.66 -8.48 -30.86
N LEU A 152 7.44 -9.55 -30.07
CA LEU A 152 7.75 -9.57 -28.64
C LEU A 152 9.23 -9.31 -28.36
N ARG A 153 10.14 -10.05 -29.02
CA ARG A 153 11.59 -9.95 -28.81
C ARG A 153 12.08 -8.53 -29.06
N SER A 154 11.85 -8.01 -30.27
CA SER A 154 12.35 -6.70 -30.69
C SER A 154 11.75 -5.57 -29.86
N ASN A 155 10.47 -5.63 -29.49
CA ASN A 155 9.88 -4.64 -28.58
C ASN A 155 10.51 -4.71 -27.18
N VAL A 156 10.70 -5.89 -26.59
CA VAL A 156 11.33 -6.01 -25.26
C VAL A 156 12.77 -5.53 -25.28
N GLU A 157 13.54 -5.91 -26.29
CA GLU A 157 14.92 -5.46 -26.53
C GLU A 157 15.02 -3.93 -26.65
N PHE A 158 14.20 -3.33 -27.51
CA PHE A 158 14.14 -1.88 -27.71
C PHE A 158 13.79 -1.14 -26.40
N TRP A 159 12.73 -1.56 -25.70
CA TRP A 159 12.30 -0.90 -24.48
C TRP A 159 13.21 -1.14 -23.28
N LEU A 160 13.96 -2.25 -23.24
CA LEU A 160 15.04 -2.42 -22.26
C LEU A 160 16.19 -1.45 -22.50
N GLY A 161 16.56 -1.19 -23.76
CA GLY A 161 17.53 -0.16 -24.13
C GLY A 161 17.07 1.25 -23.73
N GLU A 162 15.87 1.66 -24.15
CA GLU A 162 15.31 3.00 -23.87
C GLU A 162 15.08 3.27 -22.38
N LEU A 163 14.61 2.27 -21.62
CA LEU A 163 14.31 2.44 -20.21
C LEU A 163 15.52 2.12 -19.31
N GLY A 164 16.45 1.28 -19.74
CA GLY A 164 17.61 0.86 -18.96
C GLY A 164 17.25 0.08 -17.68
N SER A 165 16.04 -0.49 -17.59
CA SER A 165 15.58 -1.26 -16.42
C SER A 165 14.29 -2.03 -16.72
N PHE A 166 14.29 -3.33 -16.43
CA PHE A 166 13.10 -4.18 -16.52
C PHE A 166 11.98 -3.74 -15.55
N ASP A 167 12.31 -3.27 -14.34
CA ASP A 167 11.31 -2.74 -13.40
C ASP A 167 10.67 -1.40 -13.85
N LYS A 168 11.33 -0.63 -14.72
CA LYS A 168 10.67 0.48 -15.42
C LYS A 168 9.73 -0.06 -16.49
N LEU A 169 10.16 -1.01 -17.32
CA LEU A 169 9.31 -1.64 -18.35
C LEU A 169 8.02 -2.20 -17.73
N LEU A 170 8.12 -3.02 -16.68
CA LEU A 170 6.96 -3.53 -15.94
C LEU A 170 6.08 -2.45 -15.28
N ARG A 171 6.56 -1.20 -15.15
CA ARG A 171 5.73 -0.06 -14.70
C ARG A 171 4.93 0.51 -15.87
N VAL A 172 5.58 0.75 -17.02
CA VAL A 172 4.93 1.25 -18.24
C VAL A 172 3.84 0.28 -18.70
N LEU A 173 4.10 -1.04 -18.69
CA LEU A 173 3.15 -2.07 -19.14
C LEU A 173 1.88 -2.20 -18.26
N ARG A 174 1.87 -1.62 -17.05
CA ARG A 174 0.64 -1.52 -16.23
C ARG A 174 -0.33 -0.45 -16.72
N TRP A 175 0.14 0.45 -17.59
CA TRP A 175 -0.62 1.56 -18.18
C TRP A 175 -0.80 1.39 -19.69
N CYS A 176 0.24 0.90 -20.37
CA CYS A 176 0.28 0.70 -21.82
C CYS A 176 0.82 -0.71 -22.12
N SER A 177 -0.06 -1.71 -22.14
CA SER A 177 0.31 -3.09 -22.51
C SER A 177 0.55 -3.26 -24.01
N SER A 178 -0.01 -2.37 -24.84
CA SER A 178 0.23 -2.30 -26.29
C SER A 178 1.66 -1.95 -26.67
N LEU A 179 2.47 -1.44 -25.72
CA LEU A 179 3.88 -1.09 -25.90
C LEU A 179 4.74 -2.26 -26.46
N LEU A 180 4.35 -3.52 -26.22
CA LEU A 180 5.00 -4.72 -26.78
C LEU A 180 4.26 -5.37 -27.97
N ALA A 181 3.13 -4.80 -28.39
CA ALA A 181 2.33 -5.24 -29.54
C ALA A 181 2.40 -4.29 -30.75
N THR A 182 2.82 -3.03 -30.53
CA THR A 182 2.99 -2.00 -31.57
C THR A 182 4.15 -2.33 -32.52
N ASP A 183 4.03 -1.87 -33.77
CA ASP A 183 5.07 -1.90 -34.80
C ASP A 183 6.18 -0.87 -34.46
N LEU A 184 7.41 -1.35 -34.27
CA LEU A 184 8.53 -0.50 -33.86
C LEU A 184 8.84 0.58 -34.88
N ASP A 185 8.92 0.22 -36.15
CA ASP A 185 9.55 1.06 -37.16
C ASP A 185 8.53 2.05 -37.76
N LYS A 186 7.24 1.67 -37.81
CA LYS A 186 6.16 2.53 -38.30
C LYS A 186 5.57 3.47 -37.24
N VAL A 187 5.71 3.14 -35.94
CA VAL A 187 5.06 3.90 -34.85
C VAL A 187 6.05 4.28 -33.75
N THR A 188 6.66 3.29 -33.09
CA THR A 188 7.43 3.54 -31.87
C THR A 188 8.66 4.41 -32.10
N ARG A 189 9.51 4.09 -33.08
CA ARG A 189 10.74 4.84 -33.38
C ARG A 189 10.43 6.27 -33.87
N PRO A 190 9.49 6.52 -34.81
CA PRO A 190 9.05 7.88 -35.14
C PRO A 190 8.59 8.69 -33.92
N ASN A 191 7.77 8.10 -33.05
CA ASN A 191 7.31 8.77 -31.84
C ASN A 191 8.46 9.08 -30.86
N VAL A 192 9.35 8.12 -30.62
CA VAL A 192 10.53 8.29 -29.75
C VAL A 192 11.51 9.34 -30.31
N ALA A 193 11.69 9.42 -31.62
CA ALA A 193 12.48 10.47 -32.28
C ALA A 193 11.85 11.86 -32.09
N LEU A 194 10.57 12.02 -32.45
CA LEU A 194 9.85 13.30 -32.31
C LEU A 194 9.77 13.79 -30.86
N LEU A 195 9.64 12.88 -29.89
CA LEU A 195 9.67 13.25 -28.47
C LEU A 195 11.07 13.72 -28.04
N ARG A 196 12.16 13.11 -28.53
CA ARG A 196 13.53 13.61 -28.31
C ARG A 196 13.78 14.97 -28.96
N GLU A 197 13.25 15.20 -30.17
CA GLU A 197 13.22 16.53 -30.83
C GLU A 197 12.40 17.57 -30.04
N CYS A 198 11.51 17.12 -29.16
CA CYS A 198 10.83 17.95 -28.16
C CYS A 198 11.54 17.99 -26.80
N GLY A 199 12.85 17.68 -26.75
CA GLY A 199 13.66 17.73 -25.54
C GLY A 199 13.34 16.65 -24.49
N MET A 200 12.58 15.62 -24.84
CA MET A 200 12.09 14.64 -23.86
C MET A 200 13.08 13.51 -23.58
N ASP A 201 13.40 13.35 -22.29
CA ASP A 201 14.02 12.13 -21.77
C ASP A 201 12.98 11.01 -21.67
N ILE A 202 13.02 10.10 -22.65
CA ILE A 202 12.17 8.92 -22.78
C ILE A 202 12.19 8.07 -21.50
N SER A 203 13.37 7.85 -20.94
CA SER A 203 13.62 6.99 -19.78
C SER A 203 13.04 7.54 -18.47
N LYS A 204 12.94 8.87 -18.36
CA LYS A 204 12.27 9.59 -17.26
C LYS A 204 10.75 9.68 -17.49
N ILE A 205 10.32 10.04 -18.70
CA ILE A 205 8.91 10.36 -18.98
C ILE A 205 8.03 9.10 -19.06
N ALA A 206 8.50 8.03 -19.71
CA ALA A 206 7.72 6.80 -19.86
C ALA A 206 7.24 6.22 -18.52
N ALA A 207 8.11 6.22 -17.50
CA ALA A 207 7.82 5.65 -16.18
C ALA A 207 7.14 6.65 -15.21
N THR A 208 6.68 7.81 -15.69
CA THR A 208 6.04 8.87 -14.88
C THR A 208 4.52 8.67 -14.74
N ASP A 209 3.79 8.54 -15.85
CA ASP A 209 2.32 8.41 -15.85
C ASP A 209 1.75 7.72 -17.11
N MET A 210 0.45 7.43 -17.06
CA MET A 210 -0.29 6.74 -18.12
C MET A 210 -0.32 7.49 -19.45
N TYR A 211 -0.56 8.80 -19.45
CA TYR A 211 -0.66 9.57 -20.70
C TYR A 211 0.73 9.72 -21.33
N SER A 212 1.74 10.01 -20.52
CA SER A 212 3.15 9.97 -20.93
C SER A 212 3.56 8.63 -21.56
N SER A 213 2.99 7.51 -21.09
CA SER A 213 3.22 6.17 -21.67
C SER A 213 2.54 5.96 -23.02
N LEU A 214 1.36 6.55 -23.24
CA LEU A 214 0.57 6.36 -24.46
C LEU A 214 1.13 7.15 -25.66
N LEU A 215 1.95 8.18 -25.42
CA LEU A 215 2.58 8.98 -26.48
C LEU A 215 3.53 8.18 -27.39
N PHE A 216 3.99 7.00 -26.95
CA PHE A 216 4.83 6.13 -27.79
C PHE A 216 4.05 5.26 -28.78
N VAL A 217 2.75 5.04 -28.54
CA VAL A 217 1.91 4.10 -29.32
C VAL A 217 0.77 4.77 -30.10
N ILE A 218 0.62 6.09 -30.00
CA ILE A 218 -0.27 6.87 -30.86
C ILE A 218 0.23 6.90 -32.32
N ASN A 219 -0.64 7.14 -33.29
CA ASN A 219 -0.23 7.36 -34.68
C ASN A 219 0.74 8.58 -34.78
N PRO A 220 1.94 8.45 -35.39
CA PRO A 220 2.90 9.54 -35.51
C PRO A 220 2.36 10.81 -36.20
N SER A 221 1.40 10.70 -37.14
CA SER A 221 0.75 11.89 -37.72
C SER A 221 0.02 12.71 -36.67
N ASN A 222 -0.68 12.03 -35.75
CA ASN A 222 -1.46 12.65 -34.69
C ASN A 222 -0.55 13.20 -33.61
N LEU A 223 0.60 12.56 -33.33
CA LEU A 223 1.60 13.12 -32.43
C LEU A 223 2.21 14.42 -33.00
N LYS A 224 2.52 14.45 -34.30
CA LYS A 224 3.06 15.63 -34.98
C LYS A 224 2.07 16.80 -35.01
N ASP A 225 0.81 16.56 -35.36
CA ASP A 225 -0.26 17.56 -35.26
C ASP A 225 -0.46 18.03 -33.81
N SER A 226 -0.33 17.14 -32.81
CA SER A 226 -0.44 17.51 -31.40
C SER A 226 0.74 18.37 -30.92
N VAL A 227 1.95 18.14 -31.42
CA VAL A 227 3.11 19.03 -31.19
C VAL A 227 2.82 20.41 -31.76
N GLN A 228 2.41 20.50 -33.04
CA GLN A 228 2.08 21.77 -33.68
C GLN A 228 0.97 22.53 -32.93
N ARG A 229 -0.14 21.87 -32.56
CA ARG A 229 -1.24 22.51 -31.81
C ARG A 229 -0.83 23.01 -30.41
N VAL A 230 0.23 22.45 -29.81
CA VAL A 230 0.79 22.95 -28.54
C VAL A 230 1.69 24.17 -28.77
N GLU A 231 2.45 24.18 -29.87
CA GLU A 231 3.24 25.33 -30.32
C GLU A 231 2.34 26.52 -30.72
N GLU A 232 1.18 26.26 -31.36
CA GLU A 232 0.14 27.26 -31.67
C GLU A 232 -0.45 27.93 -30.42
N MET A 233 -0.45 27.25 -29.27
CA MET A 233 -0.81 27.85 -27.97
C MET A 233 0.32 28.72 -27.38
N GLY A 234 1.48 28.78 -28.02
CA GLY A 234 2.68 29.46 -27.53
C GLY A 234 3.29 28.75 -26.32
N ILE A 235 3.35 27.42 -26.33
CA ILE A 235 4.08 26.62 -25.35
C ILE A 235 5.35 26.08 -26.01
N ASP A 236 6.50 26.59 -25.56
CA ASP A 236 7.82 26.16 -26.03
C ASP A 236 8.15 24.70 -25.63
N ARG A 237 8.87 23.97 -26.48
CA ARG A 237 9.23 22.55 -26.29
C ARG A 237 10.06 22.31 -25.03
N ALA A 238 10.96 23.22 -24.68
CA ALA A 238 11.82 23.13 -23.50
C ALA A 238 11.07 23.49 -22.19
N ALA A 239 9.88 24.07 -22.27
CA ALA A 239 9.08 24.35 -21.08
C ALA A 239 8.59 23.05 -20.43
N GLY A 240 8.86 22.85 -19.13
CA GLY A 240 8.45 21.63 -18.40
C GLY A 240 6.93 21.35 -18.34
N VAL A 241 6.11 22.29 -18.83
CA VAL A 241 4.67 22.17 -19.02
C VAL A 241 4.29 21.51 -20.36
N PHE A 242 5.17 21.54 -21.38
CA PHE A 242 4.94 21.07 -22.74
C PHE A 242 4.46 19.62 -22.81
N ARG A 243 5.09 18.71 -22.06
CA ARG A 243 4.66 17.29 -21.98
C ARG A 243 3.21 17.11 -21.52
N TYR A 244 2.72 17.98 -20.64
CA TYR A 244 1.34 17.94 -20.14
C TYR A 244 0.35 18.54 -21.15
N ALA A 245 0.78 19.54 -21.92
CA ALA A 245 0.02 20.03 -23.07
C ALA A 245 -0.06 18.96 -24.15
N LEU A 246 1.06 18.35 -24.55
CA LEU A 246 1.12 17.30 -25.57
C LEU A 246 0.22 16.11 -25.20
N ALA A 247 0.23 15.66 -23.95
CA ALA A 247 -0.69 14.64 -23.46
C ALA A 247 -2.18 15.03 -23.62
N ILE A 248 -2.56 16.27 -23.31
CA ILE A 248 -3.96 16.74 -23.48
C ILE A 248 -4.34 16.81 -24.96
N PHE A 249 -3.46 17.33 -25.82
CA PHE A 249 -3.74 17.51 -27.24
C PHE A 249 -3.69 16.21 -28.06
N ALA A 250 -2.91 15.21 -27.61
CA ALA A 250 -2.83 13.88 -28.23
C ALA A 250 -4.00 12.95 -27.88
N PHE A 251 -4.66 13.15 -26.73
CA PHE A 251 -5.75 12.30 -26.24
C PHE A 251 -7.10 13.04 -26.06
N THR A 252 -7.23 14.22 -26.67
CA THR A 252 -8.50 14.96 -26.75
C THR A 252 -8.71 15.43 -28.19
N ASP A 253 -9.92 15.20 -28.72
CA ASP A 253 -10.30 15.62 -30.07
C ASP A 253 -10.18 17.14 -30.26
N LYS A 254 -9.81 17.56 -31.47
CA LYS A 254 -9.50 18.96 -31.80
C LYS A 254 -10.71 19.87 -31.58
N GLU A 255 -11.89 19.35 -31.90
CA GLU A 255 -13.20 19.97 -31.75
C GLU A 255 -13.55 20.15 -30.28
N VAL A 256 -13.26 19.15 -29.44
CA VAL A 256 -13.48 19.21 -27.97
C VAL A 256 -12.52 20.22 -27.32
N ILE A 257 -11.28 20.33 -27.79
CA ILE A 257 -10.35 21.39 -27.36
C ILE A 257 -10.89 22.77 -27.77
N ALA A 258 -11.34 22.94 -29.02
CA ALA A 258 -11.91 24.20 -29.51
C ALA A 258 -13.16 24.61 -28.70
N MET A 259 -14.09 23.69 -28.43
CA MET A 259 -15.26 23.92 -27.59
C MET A 259 -14.87 24.33 -26.16
N ARG A 260 -13.82 23.76 -25.57
CA ARG A 260 -13.33 24.14 -24.23
C ARG A 260 -12.67 25.52 -24.20
N ILE A 261 -12.01 25.92 -25.28
CA ILE A 261 -11.49 27.29 -25.46
C ILE A 261 -12.66 28.28 -25.61
N GLN A 262 -13.62 27.98 -26.49
CA GLN A 262 -14.82 28.81 -26.69
C GLN A 262 -15.66 28.93 -25.41
N LEU A 263 -15.75 27.88 -24.59
CA LEU A 263 -16.39 27.93 -23.28
C LEU A 263 -15.75 29.00 -22.39
N LEU A 264 -14.42 29.07 -22.31
CA LEU A 264 -13.72 30.09 -21.52
C LEU A 264 -14.00 31.52 -22.04
N HIS A 265 -14.10 31.71 -23.37
CA HIS A 265 -14.54 32.99 -23.94
C HIS A 265 -15.98 33.35 -23.56
N THR A 266 -16.92 32.41 -23.62
CA THR A 266 -18.31 32.64 -23.15
C THR A 266 -18.44 32.83 -21.63
N LEU A 267 -17.34 32.62 -20.88
CA LEU A 267 -17.23 32.87 -19.45
C LEU A 267 -16.40 34.12 -19.12
N GLY A 268 -16.09 34.96 -20.13
CA GLY A 268 -15.52 36.29 -19.95
C GLY A 268 -13.99 36.40 -20.05
N PHE A 269 -13.29 35.31 -20.40
CA PHE A 269 -11.83 35.35 -20.57
C PHE A 269 -11.44 35.74 -22.01
N SER A 270 -10.50 36.68 -22.15
CA SER A 270 -9.97 37.08 -23.46
C SER A 270 -9.12 35.99 -24.13
N LYS A 271 -8.70 36.20 -25.38
CA LYS A 271 -7.77 35.31 -26.08
C LYS A 271 -6.46 35.14 -25.29
N ASP A 272 -5.91 36.25 -24.78
CA ASP A 272 -4.64 36.25 -24.08
C ASP A 272 -4.76 35.68 -22.65
N ASP A 273 -5.92 35.86 -22.00
CA ASP A 273 -6.23 35.17 -20.73
C ASP A 273 -6.23 33.65 -20.90
N VAL A 274 -6.93 33.13 -21.92
CA VAL A 274 -6.98 31.69 -22.19
C VAL A 274 -5.60 31.16 -22.53
N LEU A 275 -4.82 31.85 -23.38
CA LEU A 275 -3.45 31.47 -23.68
C LEU A 275 -2.55 31.48 -22.42
N ALA A 276 -2.66 32.51 -21.57
CA ALA A 276 -1.93 32.58 -20.30
C ALA A 276 -2.32 31.47 -19.31
N MET A 277 -3.60 31.10 -19.26
CA MET A 277 -4.10 29.97 -18.48
C MET A 277 -3.54 28.63 -18.99
N VAL A 278 -3.61 28.39 -20.30
CA VAL A 278 -3.16 27.15 -20.94
C VAL A 278 -1.66 26.98 -20.82
N ARG A 279 -0.86 28.04 -21.05
CA ARG A 279 0.61 28.05 -20.86
C ARG A 279 1.03 27.74 -19.41
N LYS A 280 0.19 28.04 -18.42
CA LYS A 280 0.46 27.75 -16.99
C LYS A 280 -0.13 26.42 -16.51
N GLN A 281 -1.22 25.95 -17.13
CA GLN A 281 -1.91 24.72 -16.73
C GLN A 281 -2.76 24.15 -17.88
N PRO A 282 -2.19 23.36 -18.81
CA PRO A 282 -2.92 22.80 -19.96
C PRO A 282 -4.12 21.94 -19.57
N PHE A 283 -4.08 21.31 -18.39
CA PHE A 283 -5.17 20.50 -17.85
C PHE A 283 -6.49 21.27 -17.62
N VAL A 284 -6.53 22.61 -17.72
CA VAL A 284 -7.83 23.34 -17.79
C VAL A 284 -8.63 22.92 -19.02
N LEU A 285 -7.96 22.63 -20.14
CA LEU A 285 -8.55 22.07 -21.37
C LEU A 285 -8.87 20.58 -21.26
N GLY A 286 -8.66 19.95 -20.10
CA GLY A 286 -9.15 18.61 -19.78
C GLY A 286 -10.45 18.60 -18.96
N LEU A 287 -10.94 19.75 -18.51
CA LEU A 287 -12.11 19.86 -17.63
C LEU A 287 -13.44 19.77 -18.40
N SER A 288 -14.49 19.28 -17.74
CA SER A 288 -15.86 19.34 -18.25
C SER A 288 -16.49 20.72 -18.01
N GLU A 289 -17.48 21.10 -18.81
CA GLU A 289 -18.14 22.40 -18.68
C GLU A 289 -18.73 22.63 -17.28
N LYS A 290 -19.45 21.62 -16.75
CA LYS A 290 -20.00 21.64 -15.38
C LYS A 290 -18.92 21.90 -14.32
N LYS A 291 -17.70 21.38 -14.54
CA LYS A 291 -16.55 21.56 -13.66
C LYS A 291 -15.98 22.98 -13.78
N VAL A 292 -15.81 23.49 -15.00
CA VAL A 292 -15.33 24.86 -15.27
C VAL A 292 -16.29 25.91 -14.72
N ARG A 293 -17.59 25.86 -15.10
CA ARG A 293 -18.63 26.78 -14.62
C ARG A 293 -18.78 26.73 -13.09
N GLY A 294 -18.79 25.54 -12.49
CA GLY A 294 -18.91 25.36 -11.04
C GLY A 294 -17.73 25.94 -10.26
N ASN A 295 -16.49 25.70 -10.71
CA ASN A 295 -15.31 26.29 -10.09
C ASN A 295 -15.28 27.82 -10.26
N LEU A 296 -15.60 28.36 -11.44
CA LEU A 296 -15.59 29.80 -11.68
C LEU A 296 -16.68 30.54 -10.90
N ASN A 297 -17.91 30.03 -10.85
CA ASN A 297 -18.98 30.63 -10.05
C ASN A 297 -18.56 30.76 -8.59
N PHE A 298 -18.00 29.69 -8.02
CA PHE A 298 -17.53 29.70 -6.64
C PHE A 298 -16.31 30.62 -6.43
N LEU A 299 -15.29 30.56 -7.29
CA LEU A 299 -14.07 31.37 -7.13
C LEU A 299 -14.36 32.88 -7.28
N MET A 300 -15.21 33.27 -8.23
CA MET A 300 -15.49 34.68 -8.53
C MET A 300 -16.58 35.27 -7.62
N LYS A 301 -17.72 34.58 -7.43
CA LYS A 301 -18.86 35.11 -6.65
C LYS A 301 -18.75 34.82 -5.17
N ASP A 302 -18.54 33.56 -4.80
CA ASP A 302 -18.60 33.14 -3.40
C ASP A 302 -17.29 33.46 -2.65
N ALA A 303 -16.15 33.35 -3.34
CA ALA A 303 -14.82 33.63 -2.80
C ALA A 303 -14.25 35.01 -3.20
N GLY A 304 -14.92 35.77 -4.07
CA GLY A 304 -14.57 37.16 -4.41
C GLY A 304 -13.24 37.34 -5.15
N LEU A 305 -12.83 36.39 -5.98
CA LEU A 305 -11.55 36.45 -6.71
C LEU A 305 -11.71 37.04 -8.12
N GLU A 306 -10.89 38.05 -8.40
CA GLU A 306 -10.77 38.65 -9.74
C GLU A 306 -10.39 37.64 -10.83
N ALA A 307 -10.93 37.85 -12.04
CA ALA A 307 -10.66 36.98 -13.18
C ALA A 307 -9.15 36.91 -13.49
N SER A 308 -8.45 38.04 -13.42
CA SER A 308 -7.00 38.14 -13.61
C SER A 308 -6.19 37.36 -12.55
N TYR A 309 -6.69 37.27 -11.31
CA TYR A 309 -6.07 36.46 -10.26
C TYR A 309 -6.16 34.96 -10.58
N ILE A 310 -7.28 34.53 -11.19
CA ILE A 310 -7.52 33.15 -11.64
C ILE A 310 -6.68 32.84 -12.90
N VAL A 311 -6.57 33.77 -13.85
CA VAL A 311 -5.74 33.63 -15.08
C VAL A 311 -4.26 33.42 -14.75
N GLN A 312 -3.76 34.11 -13.73
CA GLN A 312 -2.41 33.89 -13.21
C GLN A 312 -2.25 32.54 -12.48
N ARG A 313 -3.34 31.92 -12.00
CA ARG A 313 -3.36 30.75 -11.09
C ARG A 313 -4.39 29.67 -11.50
N PRO A 314 -4.40 29.22 -12.77
CA PRO A 314 -5.47 28.37 -13.34
C PRO A 314 -5.64 27.00 -12.67
N VAL A 315 -4.64 26.53 -11.93
CA VAL A 315 -4.73 25.31 -11.09
C VAL A 315 -5.86 25.36 -10.06
N LEU A 316 -6.38 26.55 -9.70
CA LEU A 316 -7.59 26.71 -8.88
C LEU A 316 -8.83 26.05 -9.51
N LEU A 317 -8.90 25.93 -10.84
CA LEU A 317 -10.00 25.25 -11.54
C LEU A 317 -9.94 23.72 -11.42
N LEU A 318 -8.76 23.15 -11.16
CA LEU A 318 -8.57 21.70 -11.03
C LEU A 318 -9.06 21.18 -9.66
N TYR A 319 -8.88 21.96 -8.58
CA TYR A 319 -9.32 21.54 -7.24
C TYR A 319 -10.85 21.39 -7.14
N SER A 320 -11.35 20.42 -6.36
CA SER A 320 -12.79 20.34 -6.05
C SER A 320 -13.21 21.53 -5.19
N VAL A 321 -14.31 22.18 -5.56
CA VAL A 321 -14.94 23.20 -4.73
C VAL A 321 -15.32 22.56 -3.39
N GLU A 322 -16.03 21.45 -3.47
CA GLU A 322 -16.75 20.84 -2.36
C GLU A 322 -15.82 20.15 -1.36
N ARG A 323 -14.76 19.48 -1.85
CA ARG A 323 -13.80 18.74 -1.00
C ARG A 323 -12.55 19.54 -0.62
N ARG A 324 -12.38 20.77 -1.13
CA ARG A 324 -11.17 21.58 -0.84
C ARG A 324 -11.40 23.08 -0.78
N LEU A 325 -11.95 23.71 -1.81
CA LEU A 325 -11.98 25.18 -1.86
C LEU A 325 -12.99 25.77 -0.86
N LEU A 326 -14.23 25.27 -0.87
CA LEU A 326 -15.31 25.69 0.02
C LEU A 326 -15.03 25.38 1.51
N PRO A 327 -14.64 24.14 1.92
CA PRO A 327 -14.34 23.87 3.33
C PRO A 327 -13.23 24.77 3.89
N ARG A 328 -12.18 25.01 3.10
CA ARG A 328 -11.05 25.88 3.50
C ARG A 328 -11.45 27.36 3.50
N HIS A 329 -12.24 27.82 2.54
CA HIS A 329 -12.75 29.20 2.51
C HIS A 329 -13.65 29.48 3.72
N CYS A 330 -14.63 28.61 4.02
CA CYS A 330 -15.49 28.75 5.20
C CYS A 330 -14.67 28.77 6.50
N LEU A 331 -13.71 27.86 6.65
CA LEU A 331 -12.84 27.81 7.82
C LEU A 331 -12.04 29.11 8.00
N LEU A 332 -11.39 29.58 6.94
CA LEU A 332 -10.57 30.80 6.99
C LEU A 332 -11.41 32.06 7.21
N LYS A 333 -12.65 32.09 6.71
CA LYS A 333 -13.61 33.17 7.01
C LYS A 333 -13.92 33.23 8.51
N VAL A 334 -14.32 32.11 9.12
CA VAL A 334 -14.58 32.03 10.58
C VAL A 334 -13.34 32.40 11.42
N LEU A 335 -12.14 32.00 10.97
CA LEU A 335 -10.89 32.37 11.66
C LEU A 335 -10.52 33.86 11.47
N LYS A 336 -10.84 34.49 10.33
CA LYS A 336 -10.68 35.95 10.12
C LYS A 336 -11.66 36.73 10.98
N GLU A 337 -12.93 36.32 11.01
CA GLU A 337 -14.01 36.92 11.81
C GLU A 337 -13.73 36.84 13.33
N LYS A 338 -13.04 35.80 13.79
CA LYS A 338 -12.60 35.66 15.19
C LYS A 338 -11.23 36.30 15.50
N GLY A 339 -10.60 37.01 14.56
CA GLY A 339 -9.28 37.63 14.75
C GLY A 339 -8.12 36.64 14.95
N LEU A 340 -8.31 35.35 14.60
CA LEU A 340 -7.35 34.27 14.86
C LEU A 340 -6.27 34.14 13.77
N LEU A 341 -6.39 34.88 12.66
CA LEU A 341 -5.42 34.90 11.56
C LEU A 341 -4.49 36.11 11.65
N LYS A 342 -3.18 35.87 11.54
CA LYS A 342 -2.16 36.92 11.47
C LYS A 342 -1.92 37.35 10.02
N GLY A 343 -2.37 38.55 9.67
CA GLY A 343 -2.20 39.16 8.34
C GLY A 343 -3.10 38.56 7.25
N GLU A 344 -3.00 39.14 6.06
CA GLU A 344 -3.73 38.69 4.88
C GLU A 344 -3.11 37.40 4.31
N LEU A 345 -3.95 36.40 4.02
CA LEU A 345 -3.51 35.11 3.47
C LEU A 345 -3.89 35.01 1.99
N SER A 346 -2.88 34.81 1.13
CA SER A 346 -3.11 34.53 -0.29
C SER A 346 -4.00 33.30 -0.48
N TYR A 347 -5.13 33.47 -1.15
CA TYR A 347 -6.11 32.40 -1.39
C TYR A 347 -5.48 31.18 -2.06
N TYR A 348 -4.62 31.40 -3.06
CA TYR A 348 -3.91 30.31 -3.73
C TYR A 348 -2.97 29.53 -2.80
N PHE A 349 -2.30 30.20 -1.84
CA PHE A 349 -1.45 29.52 -0.87
C PHE A 349 -2.28 28.56 0.00
N THR A 350 -3.41 29.01 0.53
CA THR A 350 -4.26 28.15 1.38
C THR A 350 -5.02 27.09 0.58
N ALA A 351 -5.37 27.34 -0.68
CA ALA A 351 -5.98 26.37 -1.59
C ALA A 351 -5.00 25.26 -2.05
N SER A 352 -3.73 25.61 -2.31
CA SER A 352 -2.74 24.67 -2.85
C SER A 352 -2.11 23.74 -1.81
N MET A 353 -2.08 24.13 -0.53
CA MET A 353 -1.47 23.34 0.56
C MET A 353 -1.98 21.89 0.62
N ALA A 354 -1.06 20.96 0.87
CA ALA A 354 -1.41 19.57 1.16
C ALA A 354 -2.25 19.45 2.44
N GLU A 355 -3.15 18.47 2.49
CA GLU A 355 -4.18 18.38 3.55
C GLU A 355 -3.59 18.31 4.96
N LYS A 356 -2.55 17.47 5.13
CA LYS A 356 -1.80 17.34 6.40
C LYS A 356 -1.26 18.68 6.92
N ASP A 357 -0.85 19.57 6.01
CA ASP A 357 -0.21 20.84 6.34
C ASP A 357 -1.23 21.94 6.56
N PHE A 358 -2.34 21.91 5.81
CA PHE A 358 -3.47 22.79 6.03
C PHE A 358 -4.12 22.52 7.40
N VAL A 359 -4.43 21.25 7.70
CA VAL A 359 -4.98 20.83 9.01
C VAL A 359 -4.03 21.20 10.15
N ARG A 360 -2.72 20.96 10.00
CA ARG A 360 -1.69 21.33 10.99
C ARG A 360 -1.59 22.84 11.23
N LYS A 361 -1.83 23.69 10.23
CA LYS A 361 -1.67 25.15 10.32
C LYS A 361 -2.97 25.90 10.68
N PHE A 362 -4.14 25.40 10.25
CA PHE A 362 -5.40 26.14 10.32
C PHE A 362 -6.55 25.39 11.01
N VAL A 363 -6.40 24.12 11.38
CA VAL A 363 -7.45 23.36 12.10
C VAL A 363 -7.00 23.04 13.52
N LEU A 364 -5.89 22.31 13.70
CA LEU A 364 -5.45 21.83 15.00
C LEU A 364 -5.13 22.95 16.03
N PRO A 365 -4.48 24.08 15.67
CA PRO A 365 -4.20 25.16 16.63
C PRO A 365 -5.46 25.83 17.20
N PHE A 366 -6.58 25.74 16.48
CA PHE A 366 -7.82 26.44 16.82
C PHE A 366 -8.91 25.53 17.39
N LYS A 367 -8.63 24.23 17.59
CA LYS A 367 -9.58 23.24 18.17
C LYS A 367 -10.24 23.76 19.46
N ASN A 368 -9.46 24.37 20.34
CA ASN A 368 -9.94 24.85 21.66
C ASN A 368 -10.50 26.27 21.60
N HIS A 369 -10.26 27.01 20.50
CA HIS A 369 -10.70 28.39 20.28
C HIS A 369 -12.04 28.47 19.53
N VAL A 370 -12.41 27.40 18.81
CA VAL A 370 -13.65 27.27 18.05
C VAL A 370 -14.19 25.84 18.25
N PRO A 371 -15.18 25.64 19.15
CA PRO A 371 -15.83 24.34 19.32
C PRO A 371 -16.37 23.78 17.99
N GLY A 372 -16.25 22.47 17.79
CA GLY A 372 -16.71 21.78 16.58
C GLY A 372 -15.90 22.02 15.29
N ILE A 373 -14.87 22.90 15.28
CA ILE A 373 -14.13 23.29 14.06
C ILE A 373 -13.54 22.11 13.27
N ILE A 374 -13.17 21.02 13.94
CA ILE A 374 -12.63 19.81 13.31
C ILE A 374 -13.72 19.05 12.56
N ASP A 375 -14.89 18.93 13.18
CA ASP A 375 -16.01 18.11 12.71
C ASP A 375 -16.79 18.87 11.62
N ASP A 376 -16.89 20.19 11.78
CA ASP A 376 -17.45 21.11 10.81
C ASP A 376 -16.58 21.21 9.53
N TYR A 377 -15.25 21.18 9.65
CA TYR A 377 -14.34 21.06 8.50
C TYR A 377 -14.39 19.66 7.86
N THR A 378 -14.38 18.59 8.67
CA THR A 378 -14.40 17.20 8.20
C THR A 378 -15.68 16.91 7.41
N SER A 379 -16.85 17.23 7.97
CA SER A 379 -18.14 16.99 7.33
C SER A 379 -18.30 17.78 6.03
N LYS A 380 -17.86 19.05 5.98
CA LYS A 380 -17.87 19.86 4.75
C LYS A 380 -17.01 19.23 3.64
N CYS A 381 -15.87 18.62 3.97
CA CYS A 381 -15.05 17.87 2.99
C CYS A 381 -15.69 16.57 2.47
N LEU A 382 -16.73 16.03 3.12
CA LEU A 382 -17.35 14.74 2.81
C LEU A 382 -18.71 14.83 2.09
N LYS A 383 -19.40 15.97 2.16
CA LYS A 383 -20.78 16.26 1.67
C LYS A 383 -21.08 16.07 0.16
N LYS A 384 -20.26 15.30 -0.57
CA LYS A 384 -20.52 14.88 -1.96
C LYS A 384 -19.92 13.52 -2.32
N ALA A 385 -19.83 12.62 -1.33
CA ALA A 385 -19.64 11.19 -1.56
C ALA A 385 -20.98 10.44 -1.68
N THR A 386 -22.04 11.00 -1.10
CA THR A 386 -23.38 10.43 -0.92
C THR A 386 -24.21 10.35 -2.20
N ASP A 387 -24.13 11.34 -3.07
CA ASP A 387 -25.18 11.59 -4.07
C ASP A 387 -25.20 10.57 -5.22
N GLY A 388 -24.09 9.84 -5.42
CA GLY A 388 -24.00 8.68 -6.30
C GLY A 388 -24.12 7.32 -5.58
N ILE A 389 -24.29 7.34 -4.26
CA ILE A 389 -24.34 6.14 -3.39
C ILE A 389 -25.71 6.03 -2.68
N GLY A 390 -26.55 7.08 -2.67
CA GLY A 390 -27.80 7.18 -1.91
C GLY A 390 -28.71 5.94 -1.92
N ILE A 391 -28.94 5.35 -3.11
CA ILE A 391 -29.78 4.17 -3.30
C ILE A 391 -29.22 2.92 -2.56
N LEU A 392 -27.90 2.84 -2.38
CA LEU A 392 -27.20 1.80 -1.61
C LEU A 392 -27.00 2.22 -0.13
N TRP A 393 -26.88 3.52 0.13
CA TRP A 393 -26.73 4.09 1.46
C TRP A 393 -27.97 3.83 2.33
N GLU A 394 -29.15 4.23 1.87
CA GLU A 394 -30.40 4.08 2.62
C GLU A 394 -30.78 2.61 2.84
N LYS A 395 -30.62 1.77 1.81
CA LYS A 395 -31.05 0.37 1.84
C LYS A 395 -30.02 -0.62 2.39
N THR A 396 -28.79 -0.21 2.67
CA THR A 396 -27.72 -1.16 3.06
C THR A 396 -26.73 -0.62 4.09
N LEU A 397 -26.59 0.71 4.26
CA LEU A 397 -25.71 1.29 5.30
C LEU A 397 -26.47 1.95 6.45
N VAL A 398 -27.62 2.60 6.26
CA VAL A 398 -28.29 3.35 7.34
C VAL A 398 -28.56 2.53 8.62
N PRO A 399 -29.05 1.27 8.58
CA PRO A 399 -29.15 0.44 9.78
C PRO A 399 -27.78 0.22 10.46
N ARG A 400 -26.76 -0.02 9.64
CA ARG A 400 -25.37 -0.25 10.07
C ARG A 400 -24.73 0.99 10.68
N VAL A 401 -25.14 2.18 10.27
CA VAL A 401 -24.71 3.46 10.88
C VAL A 401 -25.21 3.56 12.32
N ALA A 402 -26.44 3.12 12.59
CA ALA A 402 -27.00 3.11 13.94
C ALA A 402 -26.31 2.06 14.84
N GLU A 403 -26.15 0.83 14.34
CA GLU A 403 -25.43 -0.25 15.03
C GLU A 403 -24.01 0.18 15.43
N LEU A 404 -23.27 0.83 14.52
CA LEU A 404 -21.91 1.35 14.79
C LEU A 404 -21.88 2.46 15.86
N HIS A 405 -22.95 3.26 15.95
CA HIS A 405 -23.11 4.26 17.01
C HIS A 405 -23.38 3.63 18.38
N GLU A 406 -24.07 2.48 18.46
CA GLU A 406 -24.23 1.75 19.73
C GLU A 406 -22.91 1.18 20.24
N VAL A 407 -21.99 0.79 19.36
CA VAL A 407 -20.61 0.41 19.72
C VAL A 407 -19.66 1.60 19.86
N GLY A 408 -20.16 2.84 19.78
CA GLY A 408 -19.39 4.06 20.04
C GLY A 408 -18.34 4.44 18.98
N LEU A 409 -18.46 3.94 17.74
CA LEU A 409 -17.54 4.26 16.64
C LEU A 409 -18.20 5.19 15.61
N SER A 410 -17.56 6.32 15.29
CA SER A 410 -18.09 7.22 14.26
C SER A 410 -17.82 6.69 12.85
N TRP A 411 -18.77 6.92 11.93
CA TRP A 411 -18.63 6.49 10.54
C TRP A 411 -17.45 7.16 9.83
N ASP A 412 -17.19 8.44 10.15
CA ASP A 412 -16.04 9.18 9.63
C ASP A 412 -14.71 8.61 10.10
N GLU A 413 -14.62 7.93 11.25
CA GLU A 413 -13.41 7.22 11.64
C GLU A 413 -13.21 5.98 10.78
N ILE A 414 -14.21 5.11 10.66
CA ILE A 414 -14.10 3.88 9.86
C ILE A 414 -13.78 4.20 8.38
N ALA A 415 -14.44 5.22 7.80
CA ALA A 415 -14.15 5.70 6.44
C ALA A 415 -12.73 6.26 6.27
N ARG A 416 -12.19 6.96 7.29
CA ARG A 416 -10.80 7.47 7.29
C ARG A 416 -9.76 6.37 7.49
N LEU A 417 -10.12 5.24 8.10
CA LEU A 417 -9.24 4.09 8.34
C LEU A 417 -9.16 3.14 7.14
N ALA A 418 -10.29 2.88 6.49
CA ALA A 418 -10.39 1.89 5.43
C ALA A 418 -11.36 2.37 4.33
N PRO A 419 -10.88 3.14 3.32
CA PRO A 419 -11.73 3.70 2.27
C PRO A 419 -12.55 2.67 1.46
N ASN A 420 -12.12 1.40 1.46
CA ASN A 420 -12.78 0.29 0.77
C ASN A 420 -13.66 -0.58 1.70
N ALA A 421 -13.61 -0.38 3.02
CA ALA A 421 -14.47 -1.08 3.96
C ALA A 421 -15.99 -0.82 3.82
N PRO A 422 -16.47 0.36 3.35
CA PRO A 422 -17.91 0.58 3.11
C PRO A 422 -18.56 -0.44 2.17
N CYS A 423 -17.76 -1.09 1.31
CA CYS A 423 -18.22 -2.05 0.32
C CYS A 423 -18.04 -3.52 0.76
N SER A 424 -17.56 -3.78 1.98
CA SER A 424 -17.38 -5.15 2.49
C SER A 424 -18.63 -5.65 3.21
N SER A 425 -19.07 -6.87 2.86
CA SER A 425 -20.09 -7.61 3.60
C SER A 425 -19.67 -7.97 5.04
N PHE A 426 -18.36 -8.00 5.30
CA PHE A 426 -17.79 -8.49 6.57
C PHE A 426 -17.58 -7.40 7.63
N LEU A 427 -17.82 -6.12 7.31
CA LEU A 427 -17.42 -4.98 8.17
C LEU A 427 -17.96 -5.08 9.60
N LEU A 428 -19.26 -5.35 9.78
CA LEU A 428 -19.89 -5.44 11.11
C LEU A 428 -19.42 -6.67 11.89
N SER A 429 -19.48 -7.86 11.29
CA SER A 429 -19.04 -9.10 11.94
C SER A 429 -17.58 -9.02 12.40
N ASN A 430 -16.73 -8.34 11.63
CA ASN A 430 -15.33 -8.13 11.99
C ASN A 430 -15.18 -7.16 13.16
N LEU A 431 -16.00 -6.11 13.23
CA LEU A 431 -15.98 -5.17 14.35
C LEU A 431 -16.48 -5.85 15.63
N GLU A 432 -17.63 -6.52 15.61
CA GLU A 432 -18.16 -7.31 16.73
C GLU A 432 -17.14 -8.33 17.24
N PHE A 433 -16.52 -9.08 16.33
CA PHE A 433 -15.53 -10.10 16.65
C PHE A 433 -14.29 -9.52 17.35
N TRP A 434 -13.70 -8.44 16.81
CA TRP A 434 -12.52 -7.83 17.42
C TRP A 434 -12.86 -7.01 18.68
N VAL A 435 -14.08 -6.48 18.83
CA VAL A 435 -14.58 -5.94 20.13
C VAL A 435 -14.57 -7.05 21.18
N GLY A 436 -15.11 -8.23 20.85
CA GLY A 436 -15.17 -9.38 21.75
C GLY A 436 -13.80 -9.91 22.17
N GLU A 437 -12.87 -10.05 21.22
CA GLU A 437 -11.51 -10.54 21.49
C GLU A 437 -10.63 -9.55 22.28
N LEU A 438 -10.79 -8.23 22.05
CA LEU A 438 -9.97 -7.21 22.73
C LEU A 438 -10.61 -6.63 24.00
N GLY A 439 -11.91 -6.77 24.17
CA GLY A 439 -12.67 -6.30 25.34
C GLY A 439 -12.73 -4.77 25.53
N SER A 440 -12.38 -3.97 24.52
CA SER A 440 -12.52 -2.50 24.52
C SER A 440 -12.39 -1.94 23.10
N VAL A 441 -13.25 -0.98 22.78
CA VAL A 441 -13.30 -0.28 21.49
C VAL A 441 -12.07 0.62 21.28
N ASP A 442 -11.53 1.20 22.36
CA ASP A 442 -10.35 2.07 22.33
C ASP A 442 -9.09 1.39 21.78
N LYS A 443 -9.01 0.05 21.94
CA LYS A 443 -7.91 -0.79 21.42
C LYS A 443 -8.00 -1.02 19.91
N LEU A 444 -9.19 -0.89 19.32
CA LEU A 444 -9.43 -1.17 17.89
C LEU A 444 -8.91 -0.06 16.98
N LEU A 445 -9.14 1.20 17.34
CA LEU A 445 -8.78 2.34 16.49
C LEU A 445 -7.26 2.40 16.17
N PRO A 446 -6.32 2.19 17.12
CA PRO A 446 -4.88 2.12 16.81
C PRO A 446 -4.48 0.93 15.92
N LEU A 447 -5.25 -0.16 16.00
CA LEU A 447 -5.00 -1.45 15.35
C LEU A 447 -5.49 -1.44 13.90
N PHE A 448 -6.70 -0.94 13.64
CA PHE A 448 -7.20 -0.69 12.28
C PHE A 448 -6.42 0.42 11.56
N ARG A 449 -5.83 1.40 12.28
CA ARG A 449 -4.84 2.35 11.70
C ARG A 449 -3.60 1.66 11.15
N ARG A 450 -3.21 0.51 11.71
CA ARG A 450 -2.06 -0.29 11.25
C ARG A 450 -2.45 -1.35 10.23
N CYS A 451 -3.71 -1.82 10.23
CA CYS A 451 -4.16 -2.91 9.38
C CYS A 451 -5.66 -2.82 9.04
N SER A 452 -5.98 -2.05 8.02
CA SER A 452 -7.34 -1.92 7.50
C SER A 452 -7.89 -3.20 6.86
N SER A 453 -7.05 -4.20 6.54
CA SER A 453 -7.52 -5.52 6.07
C SER A 453 -8.33 -6.27 7.13
N LEU A 454 -8.12 -6.01 8.42
CA LEU A 454 -8.89 -6.64 9.50
C LEU A 454 -10.39 -6.27 9.45
N LEU A 455 -10.76 -5.16 8.81
CA LEU A 455 -12.15 -4.71 8.61
C LEU A 455 -12.83 -5.33 7.38
N VAL A 456 -12.10 -6.06 6.53
CA VAL A 456 -12.61 -6.56 5.23
C VAL A 456 -12.26 -8.02 4.93
N THR A 457 -11.55 -8.70 5.83
CA THR A 457 -11.15 -10.11 5.67
C THR A 457 -12.25 -11.05 6.17
N ASP A 458 -12.51 -12.13 5.44
CA ASP A 458 -13.41 -13.21 5.83
C ASP A 458 -12.95 -13.87 7.16
N LEU A 459 -13.76 -13.76 8.21
CA LEU A 459 -13.39 -14.28 9.54
C LEU A 459 -13.25 -15.79 9.57
N ASP A 460 -14.21 -16.51 8.99
CA ASP A 460 -14.30 -17.96 9.11
C ASP A 460 -13.27 -18.67 8.24
N LYS A 461 -12.92 -18.11 7.08
CA LYS A 461 -11.92 -18.70 6.18
C LYS A 461 -10.48 -18.28 6.49
N VAL A 462 -10.25 -17.20 7.24
CA VAL A 462 -8.90 -16.64 7.46
C VAL A 462 -8.62 -16.33 8.93
N THR A 463 -9.37 -15.39 9.51
CA THR A 463 -9.05 -14.83 10.84
C THR A 463 -9.17 -15.86 11.97
N ARG A 464 -10.27 -16.60 12.03
CA ARG A 464 -10.55 -17.63 13.04
C ARG A 464 -9.58 -18.82 12.93
N PRO A 465 -9.30 -19.40 11.74
CA PRO A 465 -8.25 -20.41 11.58
C PRO A 465 -6.86 -19.94 12.07
N ASN A 466 -6.47 -18.70 11.76
CA ASN A 466 -5.20 -18.13 12.22
C ASN A 466 -5.17 -17.98 13.76
N LEU A 467 -6.25 -17.49 14.38
CA LEU A 467 -6.35 -17.34 15.84
C LEU A 467 -6.36 -18.69 16.57
N VAL A 468 -7.08 -19.69 16.05
CA VAL A 468 -7.07 -21.06 16.60
C VAL A 468 -5.67 -21.66 16.51
N PHE A 469 -4.97 -21.51 15.39
CA PHE A 469 -3.60 -21.97 15.24
C PHE A 469 -2.62 -21.27 16.19
N LEU A 470 -2.76 -19.95 16.40
CA LEU A 470 -1.90 -19.20 17.32
C LEU A 470 -2.16 -19.57 18.79
N ARG A 471 -3.42 -19.83 19.18
CA ARG A 471 -3.77 -20.41 20.50
C ARG A 471 -3.18 -21.82 20.67
N GLN A 472 -3.25 -22.67 19.64
CA GLN A 472 -2.57 -23.98 19.60
C GLN A 472 -1.03 -23.87 19.68
N CYS A 473 -0.45 -22.72 19.32
CA CYS A 473 0.97 -22.43 19.53
C CYS A 473 1.30 -21.91 20.95
N GLY A 474 0.38 -22.02 21.89
CA GLY A 474 0.60 -21.65 23.30
C GLY A 474 0.58 -20.15 23.58
N LEU A 475 -0.01 -19.35 22.69
CA LEU A 475 -0.21 -17.90 22.91
C LEU A 475 -1.56 -17.65 23.61
N SER A 476 -1.52 -16.94 24.74
CA SER A 476 -2.73 -16.50 25.43
C SER A 476 -3.44 -15.36 24.68
N VAL A 477 -4.72 -15.12 24.98
CA VAL A 477 -5.53 -14.06 24.32
C VAL A 477 -4.90 -12.68 24.46
N SER A 478 -4.30 -12.36 25.61
CA SER A 478 -3.60 -11.09 25.84
C SER A 478 -2.28 -10.97 25.08
N GLU A 479 -1.59 -12.08 24.81
CA GLU A 479 -0.37 -12.10 24.00
C GLU A 479 -0.68 -12.03 22.50
N ILE A 480 -1.79 -12.65 22.06
CA ILE A 480 -2.34 -12.48 20.72
C ILE A 480 -2.70 -11.01 20.50
N ALA A 481 -3.53 -10.41 21.37
CA ALA A 481 -3.85 -8.99 21.33
C ALA A 481 -2.61 -8.07 21.33
N ALA A 482 -1.52 -8.48 21.99
CA ALA A 482 -0.24 -7.78 21.92
C ALA A 482 0.46 -7.94 20.55
N ILE A 483 0.35 -9.09 19.88
CA ILE A 483 0.82 -9.28 18.50
C ILE A 483 0.02 -8.39 17.55
N ASP A 484 -1.30 -8.23 17.72
CA ASP A 484 -2.14 -7.32 16.90
C ASP A 484 -1.60 -5.88 16.90
N MET A 485 -1.00 -5.43 18.00
CA MET A 485 -0.45 -4.07 18.09
C MET A 485 0.80 -3.88 17.23
N TYR A 486 1.57 -4.94 16.91
CA TYR A 486 2.86 -4.84 16.21
C TYR A 486 2.89 -5.53 14.83
N SER A 487 2.17 -6.65 14.67
CA SER A 487 2.10 -7.46 13.44
C SER A 487 0.65 -7.90 13.10
N PRO A 488 -0.31 -6.97 13.01
CA PRO A 488 -1.73 -7.28 12.77
C PRO A 488 -2.03 -8.02 11.44
N SER A 489 -1.11 -7.99 10.48
CA SER A 489 -1.26 -8.72 9.21
C SER A 489 -1.24 -10.25 9.38
N ILE A 490 -0.73 -10.79 10.50
CA ILE A 490 -0.64 -12.24 10.75
C ILE A 490 -2.02 -12.92 10.80
N PHE A 491 -3.08 -12.16 11.09
CA PHE A 491 -4.45 -12.66 11.15
C PHE A 491 -5.17 -12.61 9.80
N THR A 492 -4.72 -11.77 8.85
CA THR A 492 -5.34 -11.61 7.52
C THR A 492 -4.57 -12.28 6.37
N MET A 493 -3.40 -12.86 6.65
CA MET A 493 -2.66 -13.68 5.68
C MET A 493 -3.19 -15.12 5.66
N LYS A 494 -2.95 -15.87 4.56
CA LYS A 494 -3.33 -17.28 4.51
C LYS A 494 -2.59 -18.10 5.56
N LEU A 495 -3.21 -19.14 6.11
CA LEU A 495 -2.75 -19.94 7.25
C LEU A 495 -1.36 -20.59 7.08
N GLU A 496 -0.87 -20.75 5.85
CA GLU A 496 0.49 -21.22 5.57
C GLU A 496 1.55 -20.23 6.07
N ASN A 497 1.25 -18.93 6.04
CA ASN A 497 2.20 -17.87 6.37
C ASN A 497 2.43 -17.73 7.90
N PRO A 498 1.40 -17.78 8.77
CA PRO A 498 1.60 -17.92 10.22
C PRO A 498 2.29 -19.23 10.60
N LYS A 499 2.00 -20.34 9.91
CA LYS A 499 2.71 -21.61 10.10
C LYS A 499 4.20 -21.48 9.78
N GLU A 500 4.57 -20.88 8.64
CA GLU A 500 5.97 -20.63 8.32
C GLU A 500 6.61 -19.58 9.24
N ALA A 501 5.86 -18.59 9.74
CA ALA A 501 6.36 -17.63 10.72
C ALA A 501 6.68 -18.29 12.06
N VAL A 502 5.82 -19.20 12.54
CA VAL A 502 6.07 -20.03 13.74
C VAL A 502 7.28 -20.95 13.51
N GLN A 503 7.32 -21.68 12.39
CA GLN A 503 8.46 -22.54 12.05
C GLN A 503 9.78 -21.76 12.03
N ARG A 504 9.81 -20.56 11.43
CA ARG A 504 11.01 -19.70 11.39
C ARG A 504 11.42 -19.15 12.76
N VAL A 505 10.53 -19.10 13.74
CA VAL A 505 10.85 -18.78 15.15
C VAL A 505 11.42 -20.00 15.86
N GLU A 506 10.92 -21.20 15.55
CA GLU A 506 11.43 -22.47 16.05
C GLU A 506 12.81 -22.82 15.45
N GLU A 507 13.04 -22.51 14.17
CA GLU A 507 14.35 -22.59 13.47
C GLU A 507 15.41 -21.66 14.10
N LEU A 508 15.00 -20.56 14.74
CA LEU A 508 15.89 -19.72 15.55
C LEU A 508 16.17 -20.32 16.94
N GLY A 509 15.53 -21.42 17.32
CA GLY A 509 15.65 -22.06 18.62
C GLY A 509 14.85 -21.35 19.73
N ILE A 510 13.74 -20.71 19.39
CA ILE A 510 12.80 -20.10 20.35
C ILE A 510 11.55 -21.00 20.43
N GLN A 511 11.38 -21.69 21.56
CA GLN A 511 10.27 -22.60 21.79
C GLN A 511 8.92 -21.87 21.94
N ARG A 512 7.82 -22.60 21.72
CA ARG A 512 6.45 -22.13 22.00
C ARG A 512 6.24 -21.89 23.50
N GLY A 513 5.28 -21.03 23.85
CA GLY A 513 4.90 -20.76 25.25
C GLY A 513 5.89 -19.95 26.11
N VAL A 514 7.13 -19.70 25.67
CA VAL A 514 8.05 -18.79 26.39
C VAL A 514 7.75 -17.33 26.02
N GLY A 515 7.86 -16.39 26.96
CA GLY A 515 7.50 -14.97 26.73
C GLY A 515 8.27 -14.24 25.62
N MET A 516 9.39 -14.81 25.13
CA MET A 516 10.11 -14.32 23.94
C MET A 516 9.44 -14.72 22.62
N PHE A 517 8.69 -15.84 22.59
CA PHE A 517 8.09 -16.41 21.39
C PHE A 517 7.17 -15.42 20.68
N ARG A 518 6.23 -14.79 21.39
CA ARG A 518 5.33 -13.76 20.85
C ARG A 518 6.07 -12.57 20.24
N TYR A 519 7.22 -12.19 20.81
CA TYR A 519 8.01 -11.04 20.37
C TYR A 519 8.84 -11.38 19.13
N ALA A 520 9.44 -12.57 19.09
CA ALA A 520 10.08 -13.08 17.89
C ALA A 520 9.07 -13.23 16.74
N LEU A 521 7.90 -13.82 17.01
CA LEU A 521 6.86 -14.04 16.02
C LEU A 521 6.34 -12.73 15.41
N SER A 522 6.10 -11.69 16.22
CA SER A 522 5.65 -10.39 15.72
C SER A 522 6.69 -9.67 14.83
N LEU A 523 7.97 -10.05 14.91
CA LEU A 523 9.03 -9.51 14.07
C LEU A 523 9.29 -10.39 12.83
N VAL A 524 9.25 -11.71 12.99
CA VAL A 524 9.49 -12.70 11.92
C VAL A 524 8.30 -12.81 10.95
N ALA A 525 7.06 -12.59 11.41
CA ALA A 525 5.87 -12.59 10.55
C ALA A 525 5.88 -11.46 9.50
N ILE A 526 6.43 -10.28 9.84
CA ILE A 526 6.56 -9.14 8.91
C ILE A 526 7.90 -9.10 8.16
N THR A 527 8.89 -9.90 8.57
CA THR A 527 10.24 -9.91 7.97
C THR A 527 10.42 -11.10 7.04
N LYS A 528 10.80 -10.84 5.78
CA LYS A 528 11.08 -11.88 4.78
C LYS A 528 12.17 -12.85 5.23
N LYS A 529 12.07 -14.13 4.84
CA LYS A 529 13.02 -15.20 5.19
C LYS A 529 14.45 -14.89 4.73
N GLU A 530 14.59 -14.37 3.52
CA GLU A 530 15.89 -13.96 2.94
C GLU A 530 16.56 -12.85 3.75
N VAL A 531 15.78 -11.93 4.34
CA VAL A 531 16.29 -10.85 5.18
C VAL A 531 16.80 -11.40 6.50
N VAL A 532 16.04 -12.28 7.18
CA VAL A 532 16.50 -12.98 8.39
C VAL A 532 17.78 -13.76 8.12
N ALA A 533 17.81 -14.57 7.05
CA ALA A 533 19.00 -15.33 6.67
C ALA A 533 20.21 -14.43 6.34
N ARG A 534 19.98 -13.29 5.66
CA ARG A 534 21.02 -12.28 5.39
C ARG A 534 21.51 -11.55 6.65
N ARG A 535 20.70 -11.46 7.71
CA ARG A 535 21.14 -10.93 9.03
C ARG A 535 22.01 -11.92 9.80
N ILE A 536 21.67 -13.20 9.79
CA ILE A 536 22.50 -14.26 10.37
C ILE A 536 23.86 -14.33 9.64
N ARG A 537 23.86 -14.30 8.29
CA ARG A 537 25.11 -14.19 7.52
C ARG A 537 25.90 -12.91 7.84
N LEU A 538 25.24 -11.75 7.92
CA LEU A 538 25.91 -10.49 8.28
C LEU A 538 26.63 -10.54 9.64
N LEU A 539 26.10 -11.26 10.64
CA LEU A 539 26.78 -11.45 11.92
C LEU A 539 28.01 -12.37 11.77
N HIS A 540 27.88 -13.43 10.97
CA HIS A 540 28.98 -14.31 10.62
C HIS A 540 30.12 -13.57 9.89
N ASP A 541 29.78 -12.75 8.88
CA ASP A 541 30.69 -11.87 8.14
C ASP A 541 31.35 -10.76 9.01
N LEU A 542 30.97 -10.67 10.29
CA LEU A 542 31.49 -9.73 11.29
C LEU A 542 32.18 -10.43 12.48
N GLY A 543 32.50 -11.73 12.35
CA GLY A 543 33.32 -12.46 13.33
C GLY A 543 32.54 -13.16 14.46
N PHE A 544 31.24 -13.39 14.28
CA PHE A 544 30.41 -14.18 15.19
C PHE A 544 30.25 -15.61 14.62
N SER A 545 30.21 -16.65 15.45
CA SER A 545 29.84 -17.98 14.94
C SER A 545 28.36 -18.02 14.50
N LYS A 546 27.97 -19.08 13.79
CA LYS A 546 26.56 -19.33 13.45
C LYS A 546 25.70 -19.43 14.72
N ASP A 547 26.22 -20.07 15.77
CA ASP A 547 25.50 -20.28 17.02
C ASP A 547 25.46 -19.02 17.89
N ASP A 548 26.49 -18.15 17.81
CA ASP A 548 26.45 -16.80 18.36
C ASP A 548 25.37 -15.95 17.70
N ALA A 549 25.28 -15.98 16.36
CA ALA A 549 24.24 -15.26 15.62
C ALA A 549 22.83 -15.74 15.99
N LEU A 550 22.65 -17.05 16.19
CA LEU A 550 21.40 -17.63 16.71
C LEU A 550 21.16 -17.28 18.19
N ALA A 551 22.18 -17.24 19.04
CA ALA A 551 22.06 -16.81 20.44
C ALA A 551 21.69 -15.32 20.56
N ILE A 552 22.24 -14.46 19.70
CA ILE A 552 21.85 -13.05 19.54
C ILE A 552 20.38 -12.97 19.12
N ALA A 553 19.97 -13.74 18.10
CA ALA A 553 18.59 -13.76 17.62
C ALA A 553 17.58 -14.24 18.69
N ARG A 554 17.93 -15.29 19.46
CA ARG A 554 17.10 -15.80 20.57
C ARG A 554 16.89 -14.79 21.68
N LYS A 555 17.95 -14.08 22.08
CA LYS A 555 17.92 -13.12 23.19
C LYS A 555 17.38 -11.75 22.80
N GLN A 556 17.57 -11.31 21.54
CA GLN A 556 17.09 -10.03 21.03
C GLN A 556 16.65 -10.14 19.56
N PRO A 557 15.46 -10.69 19.27
CA PRO A 557 14.96 -10.88 17.90
C PRO A 557 14.94 -9.61 17.04
N LEU A 558 14.79 -8.43 17.67
CA LEU A 558 14.78 -7.12 17.01
C LEU A 558 16.02 -6.84 16.15
N VAL A 559 17.17 -7.46 16.46
CA VAL A 559 18.41 -7.33 15.65
C VAL A 559 18.16 -7.78 14.20
N LEU A 560 17.28 -8.77 13.98
CA LEU A 560 16.92 -9.27 12.64
C LEU A 560 16.14 -8.25 11.80
N SER A 561 15.48 -7.28 12.42
CA SER A 561 14.77 -6.18 11.72
C SER A 561 15.60 -4.90 11.54
N LEU A 562 16.82 -4.83 12.09
CA LEU A 562 17.69 -3.64 11.94
C LEU A 562 18.27 -3.53 10.53
N SER A 563 18.76 -2.34 10.18
CA SER A 563 19.52 -2.13 8.94
C SER A 563 20.97 -2.62 9.08
N GLU A 564 21.60 -3.00 7.97
CA GLU A 564 22.98 -3.51 7.97
C GLU A 564 23.98 -2.44 8.40
N LYS A 565 23.73 -1.18 8.00
CA LYS A 565 24.47 0.00 8.47
C LYS A 565 24.38 0.18 9.99
N LYS A 566 23.20 -0.10 10.59
CA LYS A 566 23.00 -0.03 12.04
C LYS A 566 23.76 -1.13 12.77
N ILE A 567 23.68 -2.37 12.30
CA ILE A 567 24.40 -3.52 12.87
C ILE A 567 25.91 -3.34 12.75
N ARG A 568 26.43 -3.07 11.54
CA ARG A 568 27.86 -2.81 11.30
C ARG A 568 28.39 -1.63 12.12
N GLY A 569 27.60 -0.55 12.24
CA GLY A 569 27.97 0.62 13.04
C GLY A 569 28.05 0.35 14.55
N ASN A 570 27.04 -0.34 15.12
CA ASN A 570 27.06 -0.73 16.53
C ASN A 570 28.18 -1.73 16.83
N LEU A 571 28.41 -2.73 15.96
CA LEU A 571 29.47 -3.71 16.16
C LEU A 571 30.86 -3.10 16.03
N LYS A 572 31.11 -2.23 15.05
CA LYS A 572 32.36 -1.46 14.98
C LYS A 572 32.61 -0.71 16.28
N PHE A 573 31.62 0.05 16.75
CA PHE A 573 31.76 0.82 17.99
C PHE A 573 32.05 -0.08 19.21
N LEU A 574 31.28 -1.15 19.41
CA LEU A 574 31.45 -2.02 20.57
C LEU A 574 32.78 -2.79 20.52
N MET A 575 33.12 -3.41 19.38
CA MET A 575 34.30 -4.29 19.27
C MET A 575 35.59 -3.49 19.10
N LYS A 576 35.62 -2.46 18.24
CA LYS A 576 36.85 -1.71 17.93
C LYS A 576 37.04 -0.47 18.81
N ASP A 577 35.98 0.33 18.99
CA ASP A 577 36.11 1.65 19.63
C ASP A 577 35.94 1.56 21.17
N VAL A 578 35.25 0.52 21.68
CA VAL A 578 35.10 0.23 23.12
C VAL A 578 35.96 -0.95 23.59
N GLY A 579 36.30 -1.91 22.70
CA GLY A 579 37.14 -3.07 23.01
C GLY A 579 36.38 -4.29 23.56
N MET A 580 35.10 -4.45 23.22
CA MET A 580 34.24 -5.53 23.74
C MET A 580 34.38 -6.83 22.96
N GLU A 581 34.59 -7.93 23.67
CA GLU A 581 34.64 -9.29 23.10
C GLU A 581 33.30 -9.75 22.50
N VAL A 582 33.38 -10.67 21.54
CA VAL A 582 32.23 -11.33 20.89
C VAL A 582 31.28 -11.94 21.94
N LEU A 583 31.80 -12.72 22.89
CA LEU A 583 31.01 -13.39 23.93
C LEU A 583 30.25 -12.41 24.84
N TYR A 584 30.84 -11.25 25.13
CA TYR A 584 30.17 -10.19 25.89
C TYR A 584 28.98 -9.61 25.11
N ILE A 585 29.10 -9.43 23.80
CA ILE A 585 28.01 -8.96 22.93
C ILE A 585 26.93 -10.04 22.78
N VAL A 586 27.30 -11.32 22.66
CA VAL A 586 26.39 -12.48 22.57
C VAL A 586 25.64 -12.75 23.89
N THR A 587 26.23 -12.39 25.03
CA THR A 587 25.52 -12.40 26.32
C THR A 587 24.57 -11.20 26.48
N ARG A 588 24.88 -10.03 25.88
CA ARG A 588 24.15 -8.76 26.04
C ARG A 588 23.66 -8.11 24.72
N PRO A 589 22.94 -8.82 23.82
CA PRO A 589 22.69 -8.34 22.45
C PRO A 589 21.78 -7.10 22.32
N VAL A 590 21.11 -6.67 23.39
CA VAL A 590 20.39 -5.39 23.43
C VAL A 590 21.32 -4.17 23.20
N LEU A 591 22.64 -4.32 23.42
CA LEU A 591 23.63 -3.31 23.02
C LEU A 591 23.62 -3.02 21.50
N LEU A 592 23.15 -3.94 20.66
CA LEU A 592 23.03 -3.76 19.22
C LEU A 592 21.82 -2.90 18.81
N ILE A 593 20.80 -2.76 19.68
CA ILE A 593 19.60 -1.96 19.38
C ILE A 593 19.75 -0.49 19.81
N TYR A 594 20.57 -0.21 20.83
CA TYR A 594 20.77 1.16 21.35
C TYR A 594 21.49 2.09 20.35
N SER A 595 21.24 3.39 20.44
CA SER A 595 21.94 4.40 19.65
C SER A 595 23.42 4.51 20.08
N VAL A 596 24.34 4.53 19.11
CA VAL A 596 25.76 4.81 19.40
C VAL A 596 25.88 6.27 19.82
N GLU A 597 25.54 7.17 18.90
CA GLU A 597 25.48 8.63 19.04
C GLU A 597 24.77 9.11 20.32
N TRP A 598 23.53 8.65 20.56
CA TRP A 598 22.67 9.20 21.62
C TRP A 598 22.65 8.42 22.93
N ARG A 599 23.38 7.29 23.06
CA ARG A 599 23.30 6.47 24.29
C ARG A 599 24.57 5.71 24.64
N LEU A 600 25.23 5.05 23.69
CA LEU A 600 26.43 4.27 24.00
C LEU A 600 27.67 5.16 24.13
N MET A 601 27.90 6.06 23.16
CA MET A 601 29.04 6.96 23.12
C MET A 601 29.02 7.99 24.28
N PRO A 602 27.94 8.74 24.57
CA PRO A 602 27.97 9.74 25.63
C PRO A 602 28.24 9.13 27.00
N ARG A 603 27.65 7.95 27.27
CA ARG A 603 27.86 7.20 28.50
C ARG A 603 29.29 6.63 28.59
N ARG A 604 29.85 6.11 27.48
CA ARG A 604 31.26 5.66 27.42
C ARG A 604 32.25 6.80 27.70
N CYS A 605 32.02 7.98 27.11
CA CYS A 605 32.87 9.16 27.30
C CYS A 605 32.81 9.66 28.74
N LEU A 606 31.61 9.80 29.34
CA LEU A 606 31.47 10.21 30.73
C LEU A 606 32.16 9.23 31.69
N LEU A 607 31.98 7.92 31.50
CA LEU A 607 32.61 6.91 32.34
C LEU A 607 34.14 6.87 32.18
N LYS A 608 34.68 7.19 31.00
CA LYS A 608 36.12 7.36 30.80
C LYS A 608 36.65 8.51 31.67
N VAL A 609 36.04 9.70 31.57
CA VAL A 609 36.42 10.88 32.37
C VAL A 609 36.26 10.64 33.88
N LEU A 610 35.20 9.94 34.31
CA LEU A 610 35.00 9.62 35.72
C LEU A 610 36.02 8.57 36.23
N LYS A 611 36.48 7.61 35.40
CA LYS A 611 37.57 6.69 35.77
C LYS A 611 38.91 7.43 35.86
N GLU A 612 39.21 8.29 34.88
CA GLU A 612 40.45 9.08 34.82
C GLU A 612 40.58 10.06 35.99
N LYS A 613 39.46 10.57 36.52
CA LYS A 613 39.45 11.43 37.72
C LYS A 613 39.32 10.68 39.05
N GLY A 614 39.32 9.34 39.05
CA GLY A 614 39.16 8.52 40.26
C GLY A 614 37.78 8.62 40.93
N LEU A 615 36.75 9.08 40.19
CA LEU A 615 35.41 9.38 40.73
C LEU A 615 34.42 8.20 40.62
N LEU A 616 34.83 7.09 39.99
CA LEU A 616 34.04 5.85 39.97
C LEU A 616 34.37 4.98 41.19
N LYS A 617 33.34 4.60 41.95
CA LYS A 617 33.46 3.59 43.01
C LYS A 617 33.42 2.18 42.41
N GLY A 618 34.59 1.58 42.27
CA GLY A 618 34.77 0.20 41.80
C GLY A 618 34.71 0.02 40.28
N GLU A 619 34.96 -1.22 39.84
CA GLU A 619 34.79 -1.62 38.44
C GLU A 619 33.29 -1.71 38.10
N LEU A 620 32.90 -1.19 36.93
CA LEU A 620 31.51 -0.95 36.59
C LEU A 620 31.18 -1.51 35.20
N ASP A 621 30.36 -2.57 35.16
CA ASP A 621 29.96 -3.21 33.90
C ASP A 621 29.31 -2.21 32.94
N TYR A 622 29.89 -2.07 31.74
CA TYR A 622 29.44 -1.11 30.75
C TYR A 622 27.98 -1.35 30.35
N TYR A 623 27.54 -2.62 30.30
CA TYR A 623 26.16 -2.99 30.03
C TYR A 623 25.19 -2.45 31.08
N THR A 624 25.54 -2.49 32.36
CA THR A 624 24.73 -1.90 33.45
C THR A 624 24.51 -0.40 33.17
N THR A 625 25.57 0.31 32.80
CA THR A 625 25.45 1.74 32.48
C THR A 625 24.69 2.03 31.18
N ALA A 626 24.77 1.16 30.16
CA ALA A 626 24.07 1.32 28.88
C ALA A 626 22.57 0.96 28.97
N SER A 627 22.21 0.01 29.83
CA SER A 627 20.82 -0.46 30.03
C SER A 627 19.99 0.47 30.91
N MET A 628 20.60 1.16 31.90
CA MET A 628 19.92 2.13 32.78
C MET A 628 19.03 3.14 32.04
N ALA A 629 17.86 3.45 32.61
CA ALA A 629 17.00 4.54 32.16
C ALA A 629 17.74 5.90 32.23
N GLU A 630 17.41 6.84 31.34
CA GLU A 630 18.16 8.11 31.20
C GLU A 630 18.17 8.92 32.51
N LYS A 631 16.99 9.07 33.14
CA LYS A 631 16.85 9.73 34.44
C LYS A 631 17.80 9.13 35.49
N ALA A 632 17.76 7.80 35.69
CA ALA A 632 18.61 7.11 36.66
C ALA A 632 20.11 7.18 36.33
N PHE A 633 20.48 7.21 35.04
CA PHE A 633 21.88 7.40 34.63
C PHE A 633 22.37 8.82 34.96
N VAL A 634 21.56 9.83 34.63
CA VAL A 634 21.85 11.24 34.90
C VAL A 634 21.88 11.53 36.41
N GLU A 635 20.97 10.95 37.19
CA GLU A 635 20.95 11.04 38.65
C GLU A 635 22.17 10.37 39.31
N LYS A 636 22.66 9.24 38.78
CA LYS A 636 23.78 8.49 39.37
C LYS A 636 25.18 8.97 38.92
N PHE A 637 25.32 9.46 37.69
CA PHE A 637 26.63 9.75 37.09
C PHE A 637 26.83 11.20 36.61
N VAL A 638 25.79 12.04 36.59
CA VAL A 638 25.92 13.46 36.19
C VAL A 638 25.62 14.40 37.35
N HIS A 639 24.50 14.22 38.06
CA HIS A 639 24.10 15.10 39.16
C HIS A 639 25.13 15.22 40.30
N PRO A 640 25.78 14.13 40.77
CA PRO A 640 26.75 14.21 41.88
C PRO A 640 27.99 15.05 41.56
N PHE A 641 28.23 15.39 40.29
CA PHE A 641 29.40 16.11 39.82
C PHE A 641 29.07 17.47 39.18
N LYS A 642 27.80 17.90 39.20
CA LYS A 642 27.35 19.20 38.66
C LYS A 642 27.92 20.42 39.40
N THR A 643 28.45 20.24 40.61
CA THR A 643 28.94 21.30 41.50
C THR A 643 30.47 21.33 41.66
N MET A 644 31.22 20.48 40.95
CA MET A 644 32.68 20.59 40.95
C MET A 644 33.13 21.89 40.25
N PRO A 645 34.08 22.64 40.83
CA PRO A 645 34.68 23.81 40.17
C PRO A 645 35.24 23.43 38.79
N ARG A 646 35.10 24.33 37.81
CA ARG A 646 35.73 24.18 36.51
C ARG A 646 37.25 24.24 36.66
N ALA A 647 37.91 23.09 36.67
CA ALA A 647 39.32 23.00 36.33
C ALA A 647 39.53 23.60 34.91
N SER A 648 40.68 24.24 34.71
CA SER A 648 41.01 25.05 33.53
C SER A 648 40.78 24.32 32.19
N PRO A 649 40.45 25.04 31.10
CA PRO A 649 40.03 24.42 29.85
C PRO A 649 41.18 23.65 29.18
N MET A 650 41.13 22.32 29.25
CA MET A 650 41.90 21.46 28.37
C MET A 650 41.45 21.66 26.92
N THR A 651 42.41 21.92 26.03
CA THR A 651 42.19 22.09 24.59
C THR A 651 41.76 20.77 23.96
N MET A 652 40.48 20.63 23.64
CA MET A 652 39.98 19.64 22.69
C MET A 652 40.08 20.21 21.26
N PRO A 653 40.37 19.39 20.23
CA PRO A 653 40.35 19.85 18.83
C PRO A 653 38.96 20.39 18.42
N PRO A 654 38.88 21.35 17.46
CA PRO A 654 37.63 22.06 17.14
C PRO A 654 36.52 21.19 16.55
N ASP A 655 36.86 20.01 16.03
CA ASP A 655 36.07 19.27 15.03
C ASP A 655 34.92 18.43 15.63
N ALA A 656 34.80 18.38 16.96
CA ALA A 656 33.96 17.41 17.66
C ALA A 656 32.49 17.82 17.90
N TRP A 657 32.13 19.10 17.71
CA TRP A 657 30.77 19.62 17.95
C TRP A 657 30.08 20.01 16.64
N GLY A 658 29.68 18.98 15.87
CA GLY A 658 29.25 19.12 14.47
C GLY A 658 28.00 18.33 14.05
N ARG A 659 27.13 17.94 15.00
CA ARG A 659 25.72 17.58 14.76
C ARG A 659 24.90 17.44 16.05
#